data_AF-A0A8J3HGR2-F1
#
_entry.id   AF-A0A8J3HGR2-F1
#
_cell.length_a   1.000
_cell.length_b   1.000
_cell.length_c   1.000
_cell.angle_alpha   90.00
_cell.angle_beta   90.00
_cell.angle_gamma   90.00
#
_symmetry.space_group_name_H-M   'P 1'
#
loop_
_entity.id
_entity.type
_entity.pdbx_description
1 polymer ?
#
loop_
_entity_poly.entity_id
_entity_poly.type
_entity_poly.pdbx_seq_one_letter_code
_entity_poly.pdbx_strand_id
1 'polypeptide(L)'
;MITSSPWSAAEALAYAHAGGPRPYDEIGSRLRSAAPQTGAVPLRTITDLRRERDARTRSRLPARLQGLLDHADRLAHRPIDLPTVAGRMGWQVRGDVIHLSVQPEGQPPQLWSFPLTTPPTLLREQATDDDVPAGPNQTHRIDLPGVRWLPLPTLAATGRILRMQDWRDQLVGGVHPGRLYLFVSHRWLTPDEPDPDGTQAGVLAWHLLAAACEAVRVAHLRGLRKPRRRSTILGLPIGMAGSELAEAIIVNVLRPLLDDDALAVLYAEAGALDALTADHGLTAALADPGLSRLRELLGASQLLRSVLDRIMLWYDYACLPQRPHADAQEAHAFEQGLRELGAYQLIGRTVVMLDDVDAHLASAWCTLEALVADANHTSMHLMPGGPQPAEAAEQAERFLREALADRPHLVWRALLDTEVFALQDPVTCMARLGLTTTRPGDLPLVYRHLLTLGAPPGVHVDDSEVVTGVLALPVAGADVVVPVDTGRGLGPVPPGVGGLDATAALRLLGGPVPDPGHRPPWQQWAGGAHAVVVAGCEAEAVLIAAWVRTHLDEIAAAAGGPVGSLSWLASDIAPVGHLPQASLRTAAVAADRWLLLTTSARLRHCVTTAAVRTAVAAAGLSLLHIALDQRGGNLSLLPPGDPADRRVRRVPAEQVRHADVPGGVFRAGLTQLTLAVAGGDR
;
A
#
# COMPACT_ATOMS: atom_id res chain seq x y z
N MET A 1 -28.13 6.26 32.59
CA MET A 1 -26.66 6.30 32.47
C MET A 1 -26.17 4.87 32.54
N ILE A 2 -26.04 4.22 31.39
CA ILE A 2 -25.55 2.84 31.28
C ILE A 2 -24.06 2.94 30.98
N THR A 3 -23.30 2.33 31.88
CA THR A 3 -21.88 1.97 31.80
C THR A 3 -21.49 1.51 30.40
N SER A 4 -20.36 2.03 29.91
CA SER A 4 -19.83 1.84 28.55
C SER A 4 -19.98 0.41 28.05
N SER A 5 -20.71 0.29 26.95
CA SER A 5 -20.83 -0.98 26.24
C SER A 5 -19.45 -1.33 25.68
N PRO A 6 -18.93 -2.57 25.86
CA PRO A 6 -17.57 -2.95 25.48
C PRO A 6 -17.27 -2.86 23.98
N TRP A 7 -18.29 -2.56 23.17
CA TRP A 7 -18.19 -2.39 21.71
C TRP A 7 -18.30 -0.92 21.23
N SER A 8 -18.60 0.05 22.11
CA SER A 8 -18.58 1.46 21.72
C SER A 8 -17.15 1.98 21.57
N ALA A 9 -16.88 2.75 20.52
CA ALA A 9 -15.57 3.37 20.29
C ALA A 9 -15.43 4.77 20.91
N ALA A 10 -16.46 5.30 21.57
CA ALA A 10 -16.47 6.68 22.09
C ALA A 10 -15.32 7.00 23.05
N GLU A 11 -15.04 6.12 24.01
CA GLU A 11 -13.98 6.33 24.99
C GLU A 11 -12.59 6.30 24.33
N ALA A 12 -12.37 5.38 23.39
CA ALA A 12 -11.13 5.26 22.63
C ALA A 12 -10.89 6.48 21.74
N LEU A 13 -11.91 6.97 21.05
CA LEU A 13 -11.85 8.20 20.25
C LEU A 13 -11.59 9.43 21.14
N ALA A 14 -12.31 9.56 22.26
CA ALA A 14 -12.10 10.66 23.20
C ALA A 14 -10.67 10.66 23.75
N TYR A 15 -10.13 9.50 24.10
CA TYR A 15 -8.74 9.34 24.54
C TYR A 15 -7.74 9.72 23.43
N ALA A 16 -7.95 9.21 22.22
CA ALA A 16 -7.06 9.43 21.09
C ALA A 16 -6.95 10.92 20.71
N HIS A 17 -8.07 11.64 20.76
CA HIS A 17 -8.18 13.06 20.40
C HIS A 17 -7.96 14.03 21.58
N ALA A 18 -7.72 13.54 22.80
CA ALA A 18 -7.56 14.40 23.98
C ALA A 18 -6.29 15.27 23.94
N GLY A 19 -6.44 16.56 24.28
CA GLY A 19 -5.32 17.48 24.58
C GLY A 19 -4.81 18.31 23.40
N GLY A 20 -5.70 18.80 22.54
CA GLY A 20 -5.39 19.79 21.48
C GLY A 20 -4.92 19.19 20.16
N PRO A 21 -4.46 20.03 19.21
CA PRO A 21 -3.95 19.58 17.92
C PRO A 21 -2.74 18.66 18.11
N ARG A 22 -2.85 17.41 17.65
CA ARG A 22 -1.79 16.40 17.72
C ARG A 22 -1.36 15.95 16.33
N PRO A 23 -0.15 15.37 16.20
CA PRO A 23 0.24 14.65 15.00
C PRO A 23 -0.71 13.47 14.73
N TYR A 24 -1.02 13.21 13.46
CA TYR A 24 -1.93 12.13 13.07
C TYR A 24 -1.42 10.75 13.50
N ASP A 25 -0.11 10.50 13.42
CA ASP A 25 0.51 9.28 13.95
C ASP A 25 0.32 9.11 15.46
N GLU A 26 0.29 10.20 16.23
CA GLU A 26 0.08 10.13 17.67
C GLU A 26 -1.37 9.76 17.99
N ILE A 27 -2.34 10.34 17.28
CA ILE A 27 -3.76 10.02 17.44
C ILE A 27 -3.99 8.53 17.09
N GLY A 28 -3.42 8.05 15.98
CA GLY A 28 -3.53 6.64 15.58
C GLY A 28 -2.91 5.69 16.61
N SER A 29 -1.72 6.01 17.13
CA SER A 29 -1.05 5.23 18.18
C SER A 29 -1.88 5.13 19.46
N ARG A 30 -2.48 6.24 19.89
CA ARG A 30 -3.37 6.28 21.07
C ARG A 30 -4.64 5.47 20.85
N LEU A 31 -5.25 5.60 19.68
CA LEU A 31 -6.44 4.82 19.34
C LEU A 31 -6.13 3.32 19.38
N ARG A 32 -5.04 2.87 18.74
CA ARG A 32 -4.60 1.46 18.78
C ARG A 32 -4.42 0.98 20.23
N SER A 33 -3.91 1.85 21.10
CA SER A 33 -3.67 1.52 22.50
C SER A 33 -4.98 1.38 23.30
N ALA A 34 -6.07 2.00 22.84
CA ALA A 34 -7.40 1.96 23.46
C ALA A 34 -8.40 1.03 22.72
N ALA A 35 -8.05 0.50 21.55
CA ALA A 35 -8.90 -0.35 20.75
C ALA A 35 -8.74 -1.84 21.10
N PRO A 36 -9.76 -2.69 20.80
CA PRO A 36 -9.62 -4.14 20.89
C PRO A 36 -8.44 -4.64 20.05
N GLN A 37 -7.56 -5.46 20.64
CA GLN A 37 -6.40 -6.02 19.93
C GLN A 37 -6.66 -7.40 19.31
N THR A 38 -7.93 -7.71 19.05
CA THR A 38 -8.34 -9.01 18.48
C THR A 38 -8.26 -8.96 16.97
N GLY A 39 -7.07 -8.91 16.39
CA GLY A 39 -6.89 -8.64 14.97
C GLY A 39 -5.65 -9.28 14.37
N ALA A 40 -5.63 -9.49 13.05
CA ALA A 40 -4.48 -10.05 12.37
C ALA A 40 -3.39 -9.00 12.16
N VAL A 41 -3.77 -7.73 11.93
CA VAL A 41 -2.86 -6.62 11.68
C VAL A 41 -3.51 -5.33 12.20
N PRO A 42 -3.16 -4.81 13.39
CA PRO A 42 -3.65 -3.52 13.84
C PRO A 42 -2.97 -2.37 13.08
N LEU A 43 -3.62 -1.20 13.03
CA LEU A 43 -3.06 0.06 12.52
C LEU A 43 -1.61 0.26 12.98
N ARG A 44 -0.68 0.50 12.05
CA ARG A 44 0.74 0.74 12.29
C ARG A 44 1.09 2.20 12.01
N THR A 45 1.27 2.97 13.08
CA THR A 45 1.78 4.34 12.98
C THR A 45 3.30 4.40 13.11
N ILE A 46 3.92 5.46 12.60
CA ILE A 46 5.37 5.70 12.79
C ILE A 46 5.71 5.73 14.28
N THR A 47 4.83 6.31 15.11
CA THR A 47 4.98 6.36 16.57
C THR A 47 5.02 4.97 17.20
N ASP A 48 4.13 4.06 16.79
CA ASP A 48 4.10 2.70 17.33
C ASP A 48 5.35 1.92 16.93
N LEU A 49 5.73 2.03 15.66
CA LEU A 49 6.87 1.31 15.14
C LEU A 49 8.18 1.80 15.79
N ARG A 50 8.31 3.10 16.10
CA ARG A 50 9.41 3.63 16.93
C ARG A 50 9.44 3.00 18.31
N ARG A 51 8.30 2.94 19.01
CA ARG A 51 8.22 2.31 20.34
C ARG A 51 8.60 0.84 20.30
N GLU A 52 8.18 0.10 19.28
CA GLU A 52 8.56 -1.30 19.09
C GLU A 52 10.05 -1.46 18.81
N ARG A 53 10.65 -0.59 17.98
CA ARG A 53 12.10 -0.55 17.75
C ARG A 53 12.88 -0.24 19.04
N ASP A 54 12.43 0.73 19.82
CA ASP A 54 13.07 1.13 21.08
C ASP A 54 12.94 0.03 22.14
N ALA A 55 11.80 -0.66 22.21
CA ALA A 55 11.62 -1.82 23.06
C ALA A 55 12.57 -2.96 22.67
N ARG A 56 12.70 -3.25 21.36
CA ARG A 56 13.62 -4.28 20.86
C ARG A 56 15.08 -3.93 21.09
N THR A 57 15.45 -2.66 20.88
CA THR A 57 16.81 -2.17 21.11
C THR A 57 17.19 -2.33 22.58
N ARG A 58 16.25 -2.06 23.50
CA ARG A 58 16.42 -2.31 24.94
C ARG A 58 16.47 -3.80 25.30
N SER A 59 15.82 -4.66 24.52
CA SER A 59 15.80 -6.11 24.73
C SER A 59 16.82 -6.87 23.88
N ARG A 60 17.84 -6.19 23.30
CA ARG A 60 18.83 -6.85 22.44
C ARG A 60 19.58 -7.92 23.23
N LEU A 61 19.48 -9.15 22.74
CA LEU A 61 20.31 -10.23 23.22
C LEU A 61 21.78 -9.94 22.84
N PRO A 62 22.76 -10.43 23.60
CA PRO A 62 24.15 -10.36 23.19
C PRO A 62 24.33 -10.94 21.78
N ALA A 63 25.13 -10.31 20.92
CA ALA A 63 25.28 -10.69 19.51
C ALA A 63 25.59 -12.18 19.30
N ARG A 64 26.35 -12.79 20.23
CA ARG A 64 26.63 -14.23 20.22
C ARG A 64 25.37 -15.10 20.45
N LEU A 65 24.48 -14.68 21.34
CA LEU A 65 23.23 -15.40 21.61
C LEU A 65 22.24 -15.21 20.46
N GLN A 66 22.16 -14.01 19.89
CA GLN A 66 21.38 -13.76 18.68
C GLN A 66 21.84 -14.67 17.55
N GLY A 67 23.14 -14.67 17.23
CA GLY A 67 23.69 -15.56 16.20
C GLY A 67 23.48 -17.05 16.50
N LEU A 68 23.40 -17.48 17.77
CA LEU A 68 23.03 -18.87 18.09
C LEU A 68 21.56 -19.17 17.80
N LEU A 69 20.64 -18.23 18.05
CA LEU A 69 19.23 -18.38 17.72
C LEU A 69 19.00 -18.41 16.20
N ASP A 70 19.67 -17.54 15.44
CA ASP A 70 19.54 -17.52 13.97
C ASP A 70 20.08 -18.82 13.34
N HIS A 71 21.15 -19.39 13.92
CA HIS A 71 21.62 -20.71 13.52
C HIS A 71 20.69 -21.84 13.98
N ALA A 72 20.05 -21.73 15.15
CA ALA A 72 19.13 -22.76 15.64
C ALA A 72 17.94 -22.96 14.68
N ASP A 73 17.40 -21.87 14.14
CA ASP A 73 16.32 -21.95 13.14
C ASP A 73 16.80 -22.61 11.83
N ARG A 74 18.05 -22.36 11.42
CA ARG A 74 18.66 -23.00 10.25
C ARG A 74 18.98 -24.48 10.49
N LEU A 75 19.31 -24.86 11.73
CA LEU A 75 19.72 -26.19 12.15
C LEU A 75 18.58 -27.08 12.63
N ALA A 76 17.36 -26.53 12.77
CA ALA A 76 16.18 -27.31 13.13
C ALA A 76 15.96 -28.46 12.14
N HIS A 77 15.60 -29.64 12.66
CA HIS A 77 15.32 -30.82 11.84
C HIS A 77 14.28 -30.50 10.77
N ARG A 78 14.64 -30.74 9.51
CA ARG A 78 13.79 -30.44 8.35
C ARG A 78 13.15 -31.71 7.84
N PRO A 79 11.83 -31.90 8.00
CA PRO A 79 11.14 -32.94 7.26
C PRO A 79 11.24 -32.66 5.76
N ILE A 80 11.20 -33.72 4.95
CA ILE A 80 11.29 -33.61 3.48
C ILE A 80 9.97 -33.11 2.89
N ASP A 81 8.84 -33.39 3.54
CA ASP A 81 7.52 -32.97 3.08
C ASP A 81 6.55 -32.75 4.25
N LEU A 82 5.35 -32.27 3.92
CA LEU A 82 4.23 -32.17 4.86
C LEU A 82 3.91 -33.54 5.48
N PRO A 83 3.47 -33.55 6.74
CA PRO A 83 3.01 -34.77 7.38
C PRO A 83 1.71 -35.26 6.72
N THR A 84 1.37 -36.52 6.95
CA THR A 84 0.06 -37.06 6.59
C THR A 84 -0.95 -36.99 7.74
N VAL A 85 -0.62 -36.37 8.87
CA VAL A 85 -1.54 -36.28 10.03
C VAL A 85 -2.64 -35.24 9.79
N ALA A 86 -3.88 -35.63 10.08
CA ALA A 86 -5.01 -34.72 10.12
C ALA A 86 -4.85 -33.74 11.30
N GLY A 87 -5.12 -32.46 11.07
CA GLY A 87 -5.00 -31.42 12.09
C GLY A 87 -5.22 -30.02 11.53
N ARG A 88 -5.21 -29.03 12.42
CA ARG A 88 -5.22 -27.61 12.01
C ARG A 88 -3.81 -27.21 11.64
N MET A 89 -3.65 -26.64 10.44
CA MET A 89 -2.37 -26.15 9.95
C MET A 89 -2.38 -24.62 9.98
N GLY A 90 -1.29 -24.06 10.49
CA GLY A 90 -0.97 -22.64 10.42
C GLY A 90 0.47 -22.48 9.92
N TRP A 91 0.78 -21.37 9.28
CA TRP A 91 2.14 -21.12 8.81
C TRP A 91 2.56 -19.69 9.09
N GLN A 92 3.87 -19.48 9.17
CA GLN A 92 4.51 -18.19 9.23
C GLN A 92 5.80 -18.25 8.40
N VAL A 93 6.06 -17.26 7.56
CA VAL A 93 7.34 -17.12 6.87
C VAL A 93 8.24 -16.17 7.65
N ARG A 94 9.51 -16.55 7.84
CA ARG A 94 10.56 -15.72 8.45
C ARG A 94 11.80 -15.81 7.56
N GLY A 95 12.23 -14.68 6.99
CA GLY A 95 13.29 -14.67 5.99
C GLY A 95 13.00 -15.61 4.83
N ASP A 96 13.93 -16.54 4.57
CA ASP A 96 13.86 -17.55 3.52
C ASP A 96 13.26 -18.90 3.98
N VAL A 97 12.63 -18.95 5.16
CA VAL A 97 12.10 -20.18 5.77
C VAL A 97 10.59 -20.08 6.04
N ILE A 98 9.86 -21.12 5.64
CA ILE A 98 8.47 -21.36 5.98
C ILE A 98 8.43 -22.19 7.27
N HIS A 99 7.86 -21.63 8.33
CA HIS A 99 7.52 -22.34 9.55
C HIS A 99 6.07 -22.79 9.50
N LEU A 100 5.84 -24.10 9.44
CA LEU A 100 4.52 -24.70 9.48
C LEU A 100 4.24 -25.25 10.88
N SER A 101 3.21 -24.73 11.55
CA SER A 101 2.68 -25.31 12.77
C SER A 101 1.49 -26.21 12.44
N VAL A 102 1.55 -27.48 12.81
CA VAL A 102 0.42 -28.41 12.70
C VAL A 102 0.01 -28.81 14.10
N GLN A 103 -1.27 -28.66 14.40
CA GLN A 103 -1.87 -29.10 15.65
C GLN A 103 -2.69 -30.37 15.35
N PRO A 104 -2.11 -31.57 15.55
CA PRO A 104 -2.85 -32.81 15.42
C PRO A 104 -3.88 -32.89 16.54
N GLU A 105 -4.99 -33.58 16.28
CA GLU A 105 -6.06 -33.72 17.26
C GLU A 105 -5.56 -34.48 18.51
N GLY A 106 -5.70 -33.86 19.69
CA GLY A 106 -5.24 -34.43 20.96
C GLY A 106 -3.72 -34.44 21.19
N GLN A 107 -2.92 -33.81 20.34
CA GLN A 107 -1.45 -33.73 20.47
C GLN A 107 -0.95 -32.28 20.56
N PRO A 108 0.24 -32.05 21.14
CA PRO A 108 0.86 -30.74 21.12
C PRO A 108 1.17 -30.29 19.68
N PRO A 109 1.19 -28.98 19.40
CA PRO A 109 1.54 -28.46 18.09
C PRO A 109 2.97 -28.84 17.72
N GLN A 110 3.13 -29.33 16.49
CA GLN A 110 4.41 -29.65 15.88
C GLN A 110 4.81 -28.51 14.96
N LEU A 111 6.07 -28.07 15.02
CA LEU A 111 6.62 -27.01 14.18
C LEU A 111 7.63 -27.61 13.20
N TRP A 112 7.46 -27.32 11.91
CA TRP A 112 8.40 -27.70 10.86
C TRP A 112 8.88 -26.50 10.07
N SER A 113 10.09 -26.60 9.55
CA SER A 113 10.75 -25.51 8.82
C SER A 113 11.18 -26.00 7.44
N PHE A 114 10.77 -25.29 6.40
CA PHE A 114 11.15 -25.58 5.00
C PHE A 114 11.76 -24.34 4.37
N PRO A 115 12.89 -24.43 3.65
CA PRO A 115 13.40 -23.29 2.90
C PRO A 115 12.46 -22.96 1.73
N LEU A 116 12.27 -21.68 1.41
CA LEU A 116 11.48 -21.25 0.25
C LEU A 116 12.05 -21.80 -1.07
N THR A 117 13.35 -22.06 -1.12
CA THR A 117 14.04 -22.66 -2.28
C THR A 117 13.72 -24.14 -2.48
N THR A 118 13.35 -24.86 -1.41
CA THR A 118 12.95 -26.26 -1.44
C THR A 118 11.72 -26.46 -0.56
N PRO A 119 10.55 -25.90 -0.96
CA PRO A 119 9.35 -25.98 -0.15
C PRO A 119 8.69 -27.36 -0.29
N PRO A 120 7.72 -27.70 0.59
CA PRO A 120 6.99 -28.96 0.53
C PRO A 120 6.30 -29.17 -0.83
N THR A 121 6.03 -30.43 -1.18
CA THR A 121 5.46 -30.81 -2.49
C THR A 121 4.15 -30.10 -2.78
N LEU A 122 3.27 -30.00 -1.77
CA LEU A 122 2.00 -29.27 -1.89
C LEU A 122 2.18 -27.84 -2.41
N LEU A 123 3.16 -27.10 -1.87
CA LEU A 123 3.37 -25.71 -2.28
C LEU A 123 3.98 -25.62 -3.69
N ARG A 124 4.82 -26.59 -4.07
CA ARG A 124 5.42 -26.67 -5.41
C ARG A 124 4.38 -26.98 -6.48
N GLU A 125 3.51 -27.95 -6.22
CA GLU A 125 2.47 -28.38 -7.16
C GLU A 125 1.42 -27.29 -7.40
N GLN A 126 1.17 -26.44 -6.39
CA GLN A 126 0.26 -25.30 -6.50
C GLN A 126 0.95 -23.99 -6.92
N ALA A 127 2.25 -24.06 -7.26
CA ALA A 127 3.00 -22.90 -7.68
C ALA A 127 2.70 -22.54 -9.14
N THR A 128 2.38 -21.26 -9.37
CA THR A 128 2.19 -20.72 -10.72
C THR A 128 3.45 -20.02 -11.19
N ASP A 129 3.64 -19.94 -12.50
CA ASP A 129 4.66 -19.06 -13.10
C ASP A 129 4.26 -17.61 -12.82
N ASP A 130 5.15 -16.84 -12.20
CA ASP A 130 4.94 -15.44 -11.79
C ASP A 130 6.26 -14.67 -11.85
N ASP A 131 6.65 -14.28 -13.06
CA ASP A 131 7.76 -13.37 -13.26
C ASP A 131 7.40 -11.94 -12.84
N VAL A 132 8.41 -11.19 -12.45
CA VAL A 132 8.29 -9.73 -12.32
C VAL A 132 7.81 -9.15 -13.67
N PRO A 133 6.78 -8.29 -13.68
CA PRO A 133 6.25 -7.75 -14.95
C PRO A 133 7.34 -7.05 -15.77
N ALA A 134 7.37 -7.33 -17.08
CA ALA A 134 8.20 -6.57 -17.99
C ALA A 134 7.73 -5.10 -18.00
N GLY A 135 8.67 -4.16 -17.96
CA GLY A 135 8.32 -2.75 -18.09
C GLY A 135 7.70 -2.48 -19.47
N PRO A 136 6.80 -1.48 -19.59
CA PRO A 136 6.20 -1.11 -20.89
C PRO A 136 7.26 -0.70 -21.91
N ASN A 137 8.41 -0.26 -21.41
CA ASN A 137 9.57 0.09 -22.20
C ASN A 137 10.31 -1.12 -22.77
N GLN A 138 9.94 -2.37 -22.51
CA GLN A 138 10.57 -3.52 -23.17
C GLN A 138 10.18 -3.62 -24.64
N THR A 139 8.98 -3.17 -24.99
CA THR A 139 8.43 -3.24 -26.35
C THR A 139 8.26 -1.87 -26.99
N HIS A 140 8.15 -0.80 -26.20
CA HIS A 140 7.85 0.53 -26.70
C HIS A 140 8.93 1.53 -26.34
N ARG A 141 9.17 2.48 -27.26
CA ARG A 141 9.83 3.74 -26.93
C ARG A 141 8.77 4.67 -26.32
N ILE A 142 9.10 5.28 -25.19
CA ILE A 142 8.21 6.24 -24.52
C ILE A 142 8.92 7.59 -24.49
N ASP A 143 8.33 8.57 -25.18
CA ASP A 143 8.81 9.94 -25.17
C ASP A 143 8.05 10.71 -24.07
N LEU A 144 8.67 10.80 -22.89
CA LEU A 144 8.23 11.72 -21.84
C LEU A 144 8.98 13.06 -21.99
N PRO A 145 8.26 14.19 -22.14
CA PRO A 145 8.90 15.49 -22.26
C PRO A 145 9.81 15.80 -21.06
N GLY A 146 11.04 16.22 -21.35
CA GLY A 146 11.99 16.66 -20.31
C GLY A 146 12.63 15.55 -19.47
N VAL A 147 12.21 14.28 -19.61
CA VAL A 147 12.81 13.18 -18.83
C VAL A 147 14.24 12.93 -19.28
N ARG A 148 15.13 12.78 -18.30
CA ARG A 148 16.53 12.41 -18.49
C ARG A 148 16.89 11.30 -17.52
N TRP A 149 17.77 10.42 -17.97
CA TRP A 149 18.21 9.27 -17.20
C TRP A 149 19.74 9.20 -17.18
N LEU A 150 20.29 8.91 -16.02
CA LEU A 150 21.71 8.70 -15.78
C LEU A 150 22.05 7.22 -15.99
N PRO A 151 22.88 6.86 -16.99
CA PRO A 151 23.36 5.49 -17.11
C PRO A 151 24.20 5.09 -15.88
N LEU A 152 24.01 3.88 -15.36
CA LEU A 152 24.81 3.37 -14.25
C LEU A 152 26.34 3.40 -14.50
N PRO A 153 26.86 3.01 -15.68
CA PRO A 153 28.30 3.12 -15.96
C PRO A 153 28.81 4.55 -15.92
N THR A 154 27.98 5.52 -16.28
CA THR A 154 28.29 6.94 -16.21
C THR A 154 28.45 7.38 -14.76
N LEU A 155 27.55 6.96 -13.86
CA LEU A 155 27.71 7.15 -12.40
C LEU A 155 29.02 6.52 -11.89
N ALA A 156 29.28 5.27 -12.27
CA ALA A 156 30.51 4.55 -11.88
C ALA A 156 31.77 5.27 -12.38
N ALA A 157 31.75 5.79 -13.61
CA ALA A 157 32.86 6.55 -14.21
C ALA A 157 33.19 7.80 -13.40
N THR A 158 32.19 8.55 -12.95
CA THR A 158 32.38 9.81 -12.22
C THR A 158 32.61 9.61 -10.73
N GLY A 159 32.06 8.56 -10.14
CA GLY A 159 32.26 8.24 -8.71
C GLY A 159 31.42 9.04 -7.72
N ARG A 160 30.55 9.94 -8.19
CA ARG A 160 29.65 10.77 -7.38
C ARG A 160 28.43 11.23 -8.18
N ILE A 161 27.35 11.62 -7.50
CA ILE A 161 26.15 12.18 -8.13
C ILE A 161 26.35 13.70 -8.31
N LEU A 162 26.60 14.16 -9.53
CA LEU A 162 26.63 15.59 -9.87
C LEU A 162 25.24 16.16 -10.16
N ARG A 163 25.16 17.49 -10.22
CA ARG A 163 23.97 18.20 -10.69
C ARG A 163 23.68 17.83 -12.14
N MET A 164 22.40 17.84 -12.49
CA MET A 164 21.96 17.61 -13.88
C MET A 164 22.70 18.46 -14.91
N GLN A 165 22.99 19.73 -14.57
CA GLN A 165 23.74 20.62 -15.46
C GLN A 165 25.15 20.11 -15.79
N ASP A 166 25.83 19.49 -14.83
CA ASP A 166 27.19 18.96 -14.99
C ASP A 166 27.20 17.62 -15.76
N TRP A 167 26.05 16.95 -15.83
CA TRP A 167 25.85 15.71 -16.58
C TRP A 167 25.21 15.90 -17.95
N ARG A 168 24.82 17.11 -18.33
CA ARG A 168 23.86 17.38 -19.41
C ARG A 168 24.08 16.54 -20.68
N ASP A 169 25.32 16.45 -21.14
CA ASP A 169 25.69 15.78 -22.40
C ASP A 169 25.83 14.24 -22.27
N GLN A 170 25.78 13.73 -21.05
CA GLN A 170 25.90 12.31 -20.71
C GLN A 170 24.56 11.67 -20.32
N LEU A 171 23.53 12.48 -20.08
CA LEU A 171 22.19 12.01 -19.76
C LEU A 171 21.46 11.51 -21.00
N VAL A 172 20.71 10.43 -20.84
CA VAL A 172 19.90 9.86 -21.91
C VAL A 172 18.50 10.45 -21.85
N GLY A 173 18.07 11.09 -22.94
CA GLY A 173 16.69 11.56 -23.10
C GLY A 173 15.74 10.43 -23.51
N GLY A 174 14.54 10.42 -22.94
CA GLY A 174 13.48 9.46 -23.26
C GLY A 174 13.73 8.04 -22.74
N VAL A 175 12.81 7.13 -23.08
CA VAL A 175 12.77 5.76 -22.57
C VAL A 175 12.84 4.79 -23.76
N HIS A 176 13.84 3.91 -23.76
CA HIS A 176 14.22 3.08 -24.90
C HIS A 176 14.05 1.58 -24.61
N PRO A 177 13.77 0.77 -25.65
CA PRO A 177 13.70 -0.68 -25.55
C PRO A 177 14.92 -1.39 -24.97
N GLY A 178 14.67 -2.49 -24.25
CA GLY A 178 15.71 -3.37 -23.71
C GLY A 178 16.61 -2.71 -22.66
N ARG A 179 16.03 -1.86 -21.81
CA ARG A 179 16.70 -1.19 -20.68
C ARG A 179 15.86 -1.33 -19.41
N LEU A 180 16.51 -1.30 -18.27
CA LEU A 180 15.87 -1.23 -16.97
C LEU A 180 15.96 0.21 -16.45
N TYR A 181 14.81 0.83 -16.22
CA TYR A 181 14.71 2.17 -15.68
C TYR A 181 14.40 2.08 -14.19
N LEU A 182 15.19 2.78 -13.37
CA LEU A 182 15.05 2.80 -11.91
C LEU A 182 14.83 4.23 -11.46
N PHE A 183 13.75 4.47 -10.73
CA PHE A 183 13.49 5.71 -10.04
C PHE A 183 14.11 5.61 -8.64
N VAL A 184 15.06 6.47 -8.31
CA VAL A 184 15.78 6.43 -7.02
C VAL A 184 15.18 7.45 -6.07
N SER A 185 14.50 6.98 -5.03
CA SER A 185 14.04 7.77 -3.90
C SER A 185 15.11 7.77 -2.81
N HIS A 186 15.62 8.95 -2.48
CA HIS A 186 16.68 9.13 -1.49
C HIS A 186 16.49 10.44 -0.73
N ARG A 187 16.72 10.41 0.59
CA ARG A 187 16.65 11.61 1.43
C ARG A 187 17.95 12.41 1.29
N TRP A 188 17.87 13.60 0.71
CA TRP A 188 18.99 14.53 0.60
C TRP A 188 19.63 14.80 1.96
N LEU A 189 20.96 14.66 2.06
CA LEU A 189 21.71 14.94 3.28
C LEU A 189 21.90 16.44 3.51
N THR A 190 22.01 17.23 2.44
CA THR A 190 22.07 18.69 2.50
C THR A 190 21.16 19.34 1.44
N PRO A 191 20.80 20.62 1.57
CA PRO A 191 19.94 21.30 0.61
C PRO A 191 20.54 21.48 -0.79
N ASP A 192 21.86 21.50 -0.92
CA ASP A 192 22.53 21.90 -2.17
C ASP A 192 23.32 20.76 -2.81
N GLU A 193 23.72 19.77 -2.01
CA GLU A 193 24.42 18.57 -2.45
C GLU A 193 23.86 17.36 -1.67
N PRO A 194 23.05 16.50 -2.30
CA PRO A 194 22.34 15.43 -1.60
C PRO A 194 23.26 14.33 -1.07
N ASP A 195 24.45 14.20 -1.64
CA ASP A 195 25.49 13.22 -1.32
C ASP A 195 26.88 13.89 -1.37
N PRO A 196 27.20 14.77 -0.41
CA PRO A 196 28.42 15.60 -0.46
C PRO A 196 29.71 14.78 -0.44
N ASP A 197 29.68 13.60 0.19
CA ASP A 197 30.85 12.74 0.33
C ASP A 197 30.92 11.65 -0.76
N GLY A 198 29.94 11.59 -1.67
CA GLY A 198 29.86 10.56 -2.72
C GLY A 198 29.58 9.14 -2.20
N THR A 199 29.21 8.99 -0.93
CA THR A 199 29.01 7.69 -0.29
C THR A 199 27.75 7.01 -0.83
N GLN A 200 26.67 7.77 -1.00
CA GLN A 200 25.40 7.22 -1.50
C GLN A 200 25.51 6.83 -2.97
N ALA A 201 26.26 7.59 -3.78
CA ALA A 201 26.65 7.20 -5.13
C ALA A 201 27.36 5.85 -5.17
N GLY A 202 28.31 5.66 -4.23
CA GLY A 202 29.07 4.44 -4.06
C GLY A 202 28.17 3.25 -3.73
N VAL A 203 27.36 3.41 -2.68
CA VAL A 203 26.40 2.40 -2.22
C VAL A 203 25.44 2.01 -3.33
N LEU A 204 24.80 2.98 -4.00
CA LEU A 204 23.88 2.72 -5.10
C LEU A 204 24.52 1.91 -6.22
N ALA A 205 25.71 2.29 -6.68
CA ALA A 205 26.37 1.62 -7.80
C ALA A 205 26.78 0.18 -7.46
N TRP A 206 27.33 -0.05 -6.27
CA TRP A 206 27.72 -1.39 -5.80
C TRP A 206 26.51 -2.29 -5.51
N HIS A 207 25.41 -1.74 -4.97
CA HIS A 207 24.17 -2.50 -4.79
C HIS A 207 23.57 -2.94 -6.12
N LEU A 208 23.60 -2.09 -7.15
CA LEU A 208 23.13 -2.44 -8.48
C LEU A 208 24.03 -3.48 -9.16
N LEU A 209 25.34 -3.41 -8.96
CA LEU A 209 26.26 -4.47 -9.37
C LEU A 209 25.92 -5.79 -8.67
N ALA A 210 25.72 -5.78 -7.35
CA ALA A 210 25.40 -6.97 -6.59
C ALA A 210 24.07 -7.61 -7.03
N ALA A 211 23.05 -6.79 -7.29
CA ALA A 211 21.77 -7.24 -7.83
C ALA A 211 21.91 -7.84 -9.24
N ALA A 212 22.80 -7.29 -10.09
CA ALA A 212 23.10 -7.87 -11.39
C ALA A 212 23.83 -9.22 -11.27
N CYS A 213 24.80 -9.34 -10.37
CA CYS A 213 25.47 -10.62 -10.10
C CYS A 213 24.48 -11.67 -9.55
N GLU A 214 23.57 -11.27 -8.64
CA GLU A 214 22.49 -12.12 -8.16
C GLU A 214 21.58 -12.58 -9.31
N ALA A 215 21.15 -11.66 -10.16
CA ALA A 215 20.33 -11.95 -11.34
C ALA A 215 20.98 -13.00 -12.25
N VAL A 216 22.29 -12.86 -12.49
CA VAL A 216 23.07 -13.80 -13.31
C VAL A 216 23.12 -15.18 -12.65
N ARG A 217 23.41 -15.27 -11.35
CA ARG A 217 23.44 -16.55 -10.63
C ARG A 217 22.07 -17.24 -10.67
N VAL A 218 21.00 -16.50 -10.38
CA VAL A 218 19.63 -17.05 -10.40
C VAL A 218 19.25 -17.49 -11.81
N ALA A 219 19.50 -16.68 -12.84
CA ALA A 219 19.24 -17.04 -14.22
C ALA A 219 20.02 -18.28 -14.65
N HIS A 220 21.28 -18.43 -14.24
CA HIS A 220 22.11 -19.60 -14.56
C HIS A 220 21.56 -20.87 -13.88
N LEU A 221 21.26 -20.81 -12.58
CA LEU A 221 20.76 -21.96 -11.81
C LEU A 221 19.32 -22.36 -12.19
N ARG A 222 18.45 -21.38 -12.43
CA ARG A 222 17.05 -21.61 -12.81
C ARG A 222 16.92 -21.96 -14.29
N GLY A 223 17.78 -21.38 -15.14
CA GLY A 223 17.65 -21.31 -16.58
C GLY A 223 17.09 -19.94 -17.01
N LEU A 224 17.74 -19.30 -17.98
CA LEU A 224 17.49 -17.89 -18.36
C LEU A 224 16.02 -17.60 -18.69
N ARG A 225 15.38 -18.53 -19.41
CA ARG A 225 14.01 -18.41 -19.91
C ARG A 225 12.97 -19.02 -18.98
N LYS A 226 13.38 -19.70 -17.91
CA LYS A 226 12.43 -20.28 -16.96
C LYS A 226 11.87 -19.19 -16.05
N PRO A 227 10.54 -19.13 -15.90
CA PRO A 227 9.91 -18.13 -15.05
C PRO A 227 10.17 -18.43 -13.58
N ARG A 228 10.12 -17.38 -12.76
CA ARG A 228 10.01 -17.50 -11.31
C ARG A 228 8.68 -18.19 -10.95
N ARG A 229 8.69 -18.99 -9.89
CA ARG A 229 7.49 -19.68 -9.37
C ARG A 229 6.98 -18.95 -8.13
N ARG A 230 5.66 -18.85 -7.98
CA ARG A 230 4.99 -18.29 -6.79
C ARG A 230 3.95 -19.25 -6.25
N SER A 231 3.98 -19.46 -4.94
CA SER A 231 2.94 -20.23 -4.27
C SER A 231 1.65 -19.42 -4.21
N THR A 232 0.55 -19.97 -4.70
CA THR A 232 -0.78 -19.36 -4.58
C THR A 232 -1.31 -19.38 -3.14
N ILE A 233 -0.88 -20.35 -2.32
CA ILE A 233 -1.21 -20.44 -0.89
C ILE A 233 -0.48 -19.36 -0.09
N LEU A 234 0.84 -19.26 -0.26
CA LEU A 234 1.65 -18.33 0.54
C LEU A 234 1.66 -16.91 -0.02
N GLY A 235 1.35 -16.76 -1.32
CA GLY A 235 1.52 -15.50 -2.02
C GLY A 235 2.97 -15.04 -2.09
N LEU A 236 3.95 -15.96 -2.07
CA LEU A 236 5.38 -15.66 -2.06
C LEU A 236 6.14 -16.45 -3.12
N PRO A 237 7.25 -15.92 -3.67
CA PRO A 237 8.15 -16.68 -4.52
C PRO A 237 8.66 -17.94 -3.84
N ILE A 238 8.73 -19.04 -4.59
CA ILE A 238 9.28 -20.31 -4.13
C ILE A 238 10.16 -20.93 -5.21
N GLY A 239 11.06 -21.83 -4.80
CA GLY A 239 12.11 -22.36 -5.66
C GLY A 239 13.28 -21.37 -5.81
N MET A 240 14.05 -21.51 -6.89
CA MET A 240 15.17 -20.63 -7.18
C MET A 240 14.67 -19.25 -7.61
N ALA A 241 14.79 -18.26 -6.74
CA ALA A 241 14.40 -16.88 -7.00
C ALA A 241 15.44 -15.92 -6.41
N GLY A 242 15.64 -14.79 -7.09
CA GLY A 242 16.41 -13.68 -6.56
C GLY A 242 15.54 -12.65 -5.85
N SER A 243 16.18 -11.61 -5.35
CA SER A 243 15.52 -10.37 -4.95
C SER A 243 14.64 -9.83 -6.08
N GLU A 244 13.60 -9.07 -5.75
CA GLU A 244 12.70 -8.47 -6.75
C GLU A 244 13.46 -7.61 -7.79
N LEU A 245 14.58 -6.98 -7.39
CA LEU A 245 15.44 -6.23 -8.30
C LEU A 245 16.26 -7.14 -9.22
N ALA A 246 16.82 -8.23 -8.69
CA ALA A 246 17.50 -9.23 -9.51
C ALA A 246 16.54 -9.84 -10.53
N GLU A 247 15.31 -10.18 -10.13
CA GLU A 247 14.27 -10.68 -11.04
C GLU A 247 13.88 -9.63 -12.10
N ALA A 248 13.81 -8.35 -11.73
CA ALA A 248 13.62 -7.28 -12.70
C ALA A 248 14.76 -7.22 -13.71
N ILE A 249 16.03 -7.39 -13.29
CA ILE A 249 17.20 -7.45 -14.18
C ILE A 249 17.14 -8.68 -15.09
N ILE A 250 16.73 -9.86 -14.59
CA ILE A 250 16.55 -11.06 -15.41
C ILE A 250 15.55 -10.78 -16.54
N VAL A 251 14.38 -10.26 -16.21
CA VAL A 251 13.28 -10.05 -17.16
C VAL A 251 13.60 -8.94 -18.16
N ASN A 252 14.13 -7.81 -17.69
CA ASN A 252 14.25 -6.57 -18.47
C ASN A 252 15.62 -6.38 -19.12
N VAL A 253 16.65 -7.13 -18.71
CA VAL A 253 18.01 -6.99 -19.21
C VAL A 253 18.58 -8.31 -19.70
N LEU A 254 18.68 -9.34 -18.84
CA LEU A 254 19.39 -10.56 -19.20
C LEU A 254 18.68 -11.34 -20.31
N ARG A 255 17.36 -11.53 -20.20
CA ARG A 255 16.57 -12.24 -21.21
C ARG A 255 16.60 -11.54 -22.58
N PRO A 256 16.41 -10.21 -22.70
CA PRO A 256 16.56 -9.57 -24.01
C PRO A 256 17.98 -9.60 -24.58
N LEU A 257 19.00 -9.63 -23.72
CA LEU A 257 20.40 -9.42 -24.11
C LEU A 257 21.18 -10.71 -24.39
N LEU A 258 20.88 -11.81 -23.69
CA LEU A 258 21.74 -12.99 -23.62
C LEU A 258 21.05 -14.26 -24.13
N ASP A 259 21.85 -15.18 -24.64
CA ASP A 259 21.54 -16.60 -24.76
C ASP A 259 22.18 -17.39 -23.61
N ASP A 260 21.99 -18.71 -23.59
CA ASP A 260 22.50 -19.57 -22.51
C ASP A 260 24.04 -19.66 -22.49
N ASP A 261 24.70 -19.56 -23.64
CA ASP A 261 26.16 -19.59 -23.75
C ASP A 261 26.78 -18.30 -23.22
N ALA A 262 26.25 -17.14 -23.62
CA ALA A 262 26.68 -15.84 -23.09
C ALA A 262 26.40 -15.73 -21.58
N LEU A 263 25.29 -16.31 -21.10
CA LEU A 263 25.00 -16.38 -19.67
C LEU A 263 26.05 -17.19 -18.90
N ALA A 264 26.56 -18.29 -19.47
CA ALA A 264 27.60 -19.09 -18.81
C ALA A 264 28.91 -18.31 -18.66
N VAL A 265 29.31 -17.52 -19.67
CA VAL A 265 30.47 -16.63 -19.59
C VAL A 265 30.25 -15.53 -18.55
N LEU A 266 29.09 -14.88 -18.58
CA LEU A 266 28.74 -13.85 -17.61
C LEU A 266 28.67 -14.39 -16.17
N TYR A 267 28.22 -15.62 -15.99
CA TYR A 267 28.22 -16.30 -14.68
C TYR A 267 29.64 -16.47 -14.12
N ALA A 268 30.63 -16.77 -14.97
CA ALA A 268 32.02 -16.81 -14.56
C ALA A 268 32.56 -15.42 -14.17
N GLU A 269 32.23 -14.36 -14.93
CA GLU A 269 32.58 -12.98 -14.58
C GLU A 269 31.94 -12.56 -13.24
N ALA A 270 30.66 -12.88 -13.03
CA ALA A 270 29.94 -12.55 -11.81
C ALA A 270 30.47 -13.33 -10.59
N GLY A 271 30.81 -14.61 -10.76
CA GLY A 271 31.36 -15.45 -9.68
C GLY A 271 32.70 -14.94 -9.13
N ALA A 272 33.52 -14.28 -9.97
CA ALA A 272 34.74 -13.62 -9.51
C ALA A 272 34.48 -12.46 -8.53
N LEU A 273 33.24 -11.96 -8.45
CA LEU A 273 32.80 -10.86 -7.61
C LEU A 273 31.99 -11.31 -6.39
N ASP A 274 31.84 -12.61 -6.15
CA ASP A 274 30.99 -13.15 -5.07
C ASP A 274 31.39 -12.59 -3.70
N ALA A 275 32.69 -12.55 -3.38
CA ALA A 275 33.18 -12.01 -2.12
C ALA A 275 32.89 -10.51 -1.95
N LEU A 276 32.85 -9.76 -3.04
CA LEU A 276 32.57 -8.30 -3.03
C LEU A 276 31.08 -7.99 -2.98
N THR A 277 30.24 -8.92 -3.42
CA THR A 277 28.78 -8.74 -3.52
C THR A 277 28.02 -9.50 -2.43
N ALA A 278 28.72 -10.18 -1.52
CA ALA A 278 28.16 -11.04 -0.49
C ALA A 278 27.21 -10.32 0.48
N ASP A 279 27.49 -9.05 0.79
CA ASP A 279 26.66 -8.17 1.63
C ASP A 279 25.90 -7.13 0.80
N HIS A 280 25.54 -7.51 -0.43
CA HIS A 280 24.99 -6.62 -1.45
C HIS A 280 25.95 -5.51 -1.90
N GLY A 281 27.25 -5.64 -1.67
CA GLY A 281 28.25 -4.69 -2.15
C GLY A 281 28.52 -3.53 -1.19
N LEU A 282 27.93 -3.55 0.01
CA LEU A 282 28.01 -2.45 0.97
C LEU A 282 29.43 -2.25 1.51
N THR A 283 30.11 -3.32 1.94
CA THR A 283 31.51 -3.26 2.39
C THR A 283 32.41 -2.80 1.26
N ALA A 284 32.16 -3.25 0.03
CA ALA A 284 32.92 -2.81 -1.15
C ALA A 284 32.71 -1.32 -1.44
N ALA A 285 31.47 -0.82 -1.33
CA ALA A 285 31.14 0.59 -1.52
C ALA A 285 31.87 1.49 -0.53
N LEU A 286 31.86 1.14 0.75
CA LEU A 286 32.53 1.92 1.80
C LEU A 286 34.06 1.91 1.65
N ALA A 287 34.62 0.85 1.06
CA ALA A 287 36.04 0.70 0.79
C ALA A 287 36.48 1.28 -0.58
N ASP A 288 35.55 1.75 -1.41
CA ASP A 288 35.82 2.26 -2.76
C ASP A 288 35.24 3.69 -2.96
N PRO A 289 35.71 4.68 -2.17
CA PRO A 289 35.30 6.07 -2.37
C PRO A 289 35.66 6.52 -3.79
N GLY A 290 34.70 7.15 -4.49
CA GLY A 290 34.89 7.57 -5.88
C GLY A 290 34.86 6.45 -6.92
N LEU A 291 34.46 5.22 -6.54
CA LEU A 291 34.17 4.08 -7.41
C LEU A 291 35.35 3.63 -8.30
N SER A 292 36.58 3.87 -7.86
CA SER A 292 37.79 3.57 -8.62
C SER A 292 37.95 2.08 -8.92
N ARG A 293 37.71 1.23 -7.92
CA ARG A 293 37.78 -0.22 -8.03
C ARG A 293 36.64 -0.75 -8.88
N LEU A 294 35.43 -0.22 -8.70
CA LEU A 294 34.30 -0.58 -9.56
C LEU A 294 34.61 -0.30 -11.04
N ARG A 295 35.19 0.86 -11.37
CA ARG A 295 35.59 1.19 -12.75
C ARG A 295 36.60 0.19 -13.32
N GLU A 296 37.60 -0.20 -12.54
CA GLU A 296 38.60 -1.19 -12.95
C GLU A 296 37.95 -2.54 -13.25
N LEU A 297 37.06 -3.01 -12.36
CA LEU A 297 36.32 -4.26 -12.54
C LEU A 297 35.44 -4.22 -13.79
N LEU A 298 34.71 -3.12 -14.02
CA LEU A 298 33.90 -2.95 -15.24
C LEU A 298 34.75 -2.80 -16.51
N GLY A 299 36.00 -2.37 -16.39
CA GLY A 299 36.97 -2.39 -17.49
C GLY A 299 37.43 -3.81 -17.84
N ALA A 300 37.49 -4.70 -16.85
CA ALA A 300 37.91 -6.09 -17.01
C ALA A 300 36.77 -7.04 -17.42
N SER A 301 35.51 -6.73 -17.05
CA SER A 301 34.34 -7.60 -17.26
C SER A 301 33.40 -7.01 -18.34
N GLN A 302 33.63 -7.37 -19.61
CA GLN A 302 32.93 -6.77 -20.74
C GLN A 302 31.44 -7.12 -20.79
N LEU A 303 31.07 -8.39 -20.52
CA LEU A 303 29.67 -8.79 -20.55
C LEU A 303 28.91 -8.18 -19.38
N LEU A 304 29.51 -8.17 -18.19
CA LEU A 304 28.90 -7.52 -17.02
C LEU A 304 28.68 -6.03 -17.27
N ARG A 305 29.66 -5.33 -17.84
CA ARG A 305 29.50 -3.94 -18.26
C ARG A 305 28.33 -3.77 -19.24
N SER A 306 28.20 -4.65 -20.24
CA SER A 306 27.10 -4.58 -21.21
C SER A 306 25.71 -4.73 -20.56
N VAL A 307 25.61 -5.49 -19.47
CA VAL A 307 24.39 -5.61 -18.65
C VAL A 307 24.14 -4.30 -17.89
N LEU A 308 25.16 -3.74 -17.23
CA LEU A 308 25.02 -2.49 -16.48
C LEU A 308 24.74 -1.27 -17.39
N ASP A 309 25.24 -1.27 -18.63
CA ASP A 309 24.93 -0.26 -19.66
C ASP A 309 23.42 -0.18 -19.97
N ARG A 310 22.65 -1.22 -19.63
CA ARG A 310 21.18 -1.25 -19.79
C ARG A 310 20.44 -0.74 -18.56
N ILE A 311 21.11 -0.42 -17.46
CA ILE A 311 20.51 0.12 -16.24
C ILE A 311 20.58 1.64 -16.26
N MET A 312 19.41 2.27 -16.16
CA MET A 312 19.18 3.71 -16.26
C MET A 312 18.59 4.21 -14.95
N LEU A 313 19.19 5.25 -14.37
CA LEU A 313 18.80 5.81 -13.07
C LEU A 313 18.12 7.16 -13.27
N TRP A 314 16.99 7.36 -12.61
CA TRP A 314 16.45 8.69 -12.39
C TRP A 314 16.69 9.04 -10.93
N TYR A 315 17.53 10.03 -10.72
CA TYR A 315 17.82 10.61 -9.42
C TYR A 315 17.60 12.11 -9.57
N ASP A 316 16.71 12.68 -8.76
CA ASP A 316 16.22 14.06 -8.93
C ASP A 316 17.34 15.09 -9.15
N TYR A 317 18.39 15.08 -8.35
CA TYR A 317 19.55 15.96 -8.44
C TYR A 317 20.32 15.84 -9.76
N ALA A 318 20.44 14.62 -10.29
CA ALA A 318 21.18 14.33 -11.53
C ALA A 318 20.30 14.43 -12.78
N CYS A 319 18.98 14.37 -12.64
CA CYS A 319 18.05 14.24 -13.77
C CYS A 319 17.12 15.44 -13.96
N LEU A 320 16.93 16.28 -12.94
CA LEU A 320 16.20 17.55 -13.00
C LEU A 320 17.15 18.75 -12.90
N PRO A 321 16.88 19.88 -13.59
CA PRO A 321 17.67 21.10 -13.42
C PRO A 321 17.73 21.53 -11.96
N GLN A 322 18.94 21.76 -11.42
CA GLN A 322 19.12 22.14 -10.02
C GLN A 322 19.48 23.63 -9.89
N ARG A 323 19.17 24.24 -8.75
CA ARG A 323 19.54 25.64 -8.49
C ARG A 323 21.06 25.83 -8.35
N PRO A 324 21.60 27.00 -8.74
CA PRO A 324 20.95 28.05 -9.52
C PRO A 324 20.66 27.58 -10.95
N HIS A 325 19.47 27.93 -11.46
CA HIS A 325 19.11 27.67 -12.86
C HIS A 325 19.83 28.67 -13.76
N ALA A 326 20.30 28.23 -14.92
CA ALA A 326 20.98 29.07 -15.88
C ALA A 326 20.05 30.12 -16.51
N ASP A 327 18.78 29.75 -16.74
CA ASP A 327 17.77 30.60 -17.37
C ASP A 327 16.33 30.22 -16.93
N ALA A 328 15.35 30.96 -17.44
CA ALA A 328 13.93 30.72 -17.17
C ALA A 328 13.41 29.39 -17.77
N GLN A 329 14.06 28.87 -18.82
CA GLN A 329 13.68 27.62 -19.45
C GLN A 329 14.07 26.42 -18.57
N GLU A 330 15.26 26.46 -17.94
CA GLU A 330 15.64 25.48 -16.91
C GLU A 330 14.71 25.52 -15.70
N ALA A 331 14.37 26.72 -15.23
CA ALA A 331 13.42 26.86 -14.12
C ALA A 331 12.06 26.24 -14.46
N HIS A 332 11.56 26.49 -15.67
CA HIS A 332 10.33 25.89 -16.17
C HIS A 332 10.44 24.36 -16.29
N ALA A 333 11.57 23.85 -16.80
CA ALA A 333 11.81 22.41 -16.93
C ALA A 333 11.89 21.70 -15.58
N PHE A 334 12.44 22.35 -14.54
CA PHE A 334 12.40 21.83 -13.17
C PHE A 334 10.96 21.72 -12.66
N GLU A 335 10.16 22.79 -12.78
CA GLU A 335 8.75 22.77 -12.36
C GLU A 335 7.93 21.73 -13.11
N GLN A 336 8.13 21.61 -14.43
CA GLN A 336 7.49 20.59 -15.24
C GLN A 336 7.91 19.19 -14.78
N GLY A 337 9.20 18.97 -14.53
CA GLY A 337 9.71 17.69 -14.05
C GLY A 337 9.10 17.26 -12.73
N LEU A 338 8.88 18.18 -11.79
CA LEU A 338 8.20 17.88 -10.53
C LEU A 338 6.71 17.54 -10.73
N ARG A 339 6.03 18.15 -11.72
CA ARG A 339 4.66 17.78 -12.10
C ARG A 339 4.55 16.38 -12.68
N GLU A 340 5.57 15.96 -13.43
CA GLU A 340 5.61 14.65 -14.09
C GLU A 340 6.25 13.55 -13.22
N LEU A 341 6.51 13.81 -11.92
CA LEU A 341 7.16 12.86 -11.02
C LEU A 341 6.47 11.48 -11.02
N GLY A 342 5.14 11.46 -10.96
CA GLY A 342 4.37 10.23 -11.02
C GLY A 342 4.52 9.47 -12.33
N ALA A 343 4.68 10.16 -13.46
CA ALA A 343 4.95 9.52 -14.74
C ALA A 343 6.36 8.92 -14.79
N TYR A 344 7.36 9.60 -14.23
CA TYR A 344 8.73 9.08 -14.14
C TYR A 344 8.79 7.82 -13.29
N GLN A 345 8.08 7.82 -12.16
CA GLN A 345 8.00 6.69 -11.25
C GLN A 345 7.12 5.55 -11.75
N LEU A 346 6.16 5.81 -12.65
CA LEU A 346 5.40 4.75 -13.33
C LEU A 346 6.25 4.02 -14.38
N ILE A 347 7.16 4.74 -15.03
CA ILE A 347 8.07 4.15 -16.03
C ILE A 347 9.24 3.41 -15.36
N GLY A 348 9.83 4.03 -14.35
CA GLY A 348 10.92 3.43 -13.59
C GLY A 348 10.42 2.48 -12.50
N ARG A 349 11.20 1.47 -12.13
CA ARG A 349 10.97 0.75 -10.87
C ARG A 349 11.49 1.58 -9.72
N THR A 350 10.70 1.72 -8.65
CA THR A 350 11.12 2.53 -7.51
C THR A 350 12.17 1.78 -6.68
N VAL A 351 13.33 2.39 -6.50
CA VAL A 351 14.38 1.96 -5.58
C VAL A 351 14.47 3.00 -4.49
N VAL A 352 14.36 2.56 -3.23
CA VAL A 352 14.42 3.44 -2.07
C VAL A 352 15.73 3.17 -1.33
N MET A 353 16.58 4.19 -1.29
CA MET A 353 17.80 4.18 -0.48
C MET A 353 17.44 4.57 0.95
N LEU A 354 17.52 3.59 1.85
CA LEU A 354 16.96 3.65 3.19
C LEU A 354 18.08 3.61 4.23
N ASP A 355 18.40 4.79 4.79
CA ASP A 355 19.27 4.92 5.96
C ASP A 355 18.50 4.66 7.25
N ASP A 356 17.37 5.36 7.41
CA ASP A 356 16.51 5.31 8.58
C ASP A 356 15.07 5.55 8.12
N VAL A 357 14.17 4.63 8.47
CA VAL A 357 12.78 4.67 7.98
C VAL A 357 12.03 5.87 8.51
N ASP A 358 12.26 6.23 9.78
CA ASP A 358 11.57 7.34 10.41
C ASP A 358 11.88 8.66 9.73
N ALA A 359 13.16 8.90 9.45
CA ALA A 359 13.60 10.12 8.82
C ALA A 359 13.30 10.13 7.31
N HIS A 360 13.23 8.96 6.67
CA HIS A 360 12.74 8.83 5.30
C HIS A 360 11.24 9.21 5.22
N LEU A 361 10.38 8.66 6.08
CA LEU A 361 8.95 8.97 6.13
C LEU A 361 8.60 10.32 6.79
N ALA A 362 9.57 10.97 7.42
CA ALA A 362 9.44 12.37 7.87
C ALA A 362 9.88 13.37 6.79
N SER A 363 10.59 12.91 5.75
CA SER A 363 10.88 13.73 4.57
C SER A 363 9.65 13.76 3.67
N ALA A 364 9.16 14.96 3.37
CA ALA A 364 7.93 15.17 2.61
C ALA A 364 8.06 14.66 1.17
N TRP A 365 9.21 14.89 0.52
CA TRP A 365 9.50 14.37 -0.82
C TRP A 365 9.55 12.85 -0.85
N CYS A 366 10.30 12.25 0.07
CA CYS A 366 10.42 10.79 0.15
C CYS A 366 9.08 10.12 0.49
N THR A 367 8.28 10.74 1.37
CA THR A 367 6.91 10.27 1.65
C THR A 367 6.04 10.34 0.40
N LEU A 368 6.06 11.47 -0.33
CA LEU A 368 5.31 11.61 -1.57
C LEU A 368 5.71 10.51 -2.57
N GLU A 369 7.00 10.28 -2.78
CA GLU A 369 7.50 9.24 -3.69
C GLU A 369 7.06 7.84 -3.27
N ALA A 370 7.12 7.52 -1.97
CA ALA A 370 6.66 6.23 -1.46
C ALA A 370 5.14 6.03 -1.65
N LEU A 371 4.35 7.10 -1.46
CA LEU A 371 2.90 7.07 -1.67
C LEU A 371 2.53 7.00 -3.16
N VAL A 372 3.26 7.69 -4.05
CA VAL A 372 3.09 7.57 -5.50
C VAL A 372 3.41 6.15 -5.95
N ALA A 373 4.47 5.53 -5.41
CA ALA A 373 4.80 4.14 -5.72
C ALA A 373 3.69 3.19 -5.30
N ASP A 374 3.17 3.34 -4.09
CA ASP A 374 2.08 2.53 -3.53
C ASP A 374 0.78 2.68 -4.33
N ALA A 375 0.37 3.93 -4.62
CA ALA A 375 -0.86 4.24 -5.36
C ALA A 375 -0.84 3.68 -6.78
N ASN A 376 0.33 3.62 -7.42
CA ASN A 376 0.51 3.04 -8.76
C ASN A 376 0.79 1.52 -8.72
N HIS A 377 0.77 0.90 -7.54
CA HIS A 377 1.15 -0.50 -7.34
C HIS A 377 2.51 -0.86 -7.96
N THR A 378 3.43 0.11 -7.99
CA THR A 378 4.80 -0.12 -8.45
C THR A 378 5.58 -0.80 -7.34
N SER A 379 6.41 -1.78 -7.71
CA SER A 379 7.28 -2.44 -6.74
C SER A 379 8.32 -1.45 -6.22
N MET A 380 8.41 -1.31 -4.89
CA MET A 380 9.51 -0.64 -4.23
C MET A 380 10.59 -1.65 -3.86
N HIS A 381 11.82 -1.36 -4.25
CA HIS A 381 12.99 -2.15 -3.90
C HIS A 381 13.81 -1.36 -2.87
N LEU A 382 14.11 -1.98 -1.74
CA LEU A 382 14.83 -1.29 -0.67
C LEU A 382 16.31 -1.60 -0.72
N MET A 383 17.12 -0.55 -0.58
CA MET A 383 18.56 -0.63 -0.50
C MET A 383 19.02 0.02 0.81
N PRO A 384 19.80 -0.68 1.65
CA PRO A 384 20.52 -0.06 2.75
C PRO A 384 21.33 1.15 2.26
N GLY A 385 21.15 2.31 2.88
CA GLY A 385 21.97 3.51 2.58
C GLY A 385 23.28 3.58 3.38
N GLY A 386 23.51 2.63 4.31
CA GLY A 386 24.72 2.60 5.14
C GLY A 386 24.96 1.26 5.85
N PRO A 387 26.12 1.10 6.53
CA PRO A 387 26.52 -0.12 7.21
C PRO A 387 25.53 -0.48 8.32
N GLN A 388 24.74 -1.52 8.06
CA GLN A 388 23.85 -2.10 9.06
C GLN A 388 23.89 -3.64 8.98
N PRO A 389 23.74 -4.36 10.11
CA PRO A 389 23.59 -5.82 10.08
C PRO A 389 22.43 -6.23 9.15
N ALA A 390 22.55 -7.36 8.45
CA ALA A 390 21.52 -7.83 7.51
C ALA A 390 20.10 -7.91 8.13
N GLU A 391 20.01 -8.37 9.38
CA GLU A 391 18.75 -8.37 10.15
C GLU A 391 18.15 -6.98 10.33
N ALA A 392 18.98 -5.95 10.51
CA ALA A 392 18.52 -4.57 10.66
C ALA A 392 17.96 -4.03 9.33
N ALA A 393 18.59 -4.39 8.20
CA ALA A 393 18.09 -4.06 6.87
C ALA A 393 16.74 -4.73 6.57
N GLU A 394 16.60 -6.04 6.83
CA GLU A 394 15.33 -6.76 6.66
C GLU A 394 14.23 -6.17 7.59
N GLN A 395 14.61 -5.80 8.81
CA GLN A 395 13.70 -5.13 9.74
C GLN A 395 13.26 -3.76 9.25
N ALA A 396 14.18 -2.95 8.72
CA ALA A 396 13.88 -1.65 8.14
C ALA A 396 12.96 -1.79 6.92
N GLU A 397 13.17 -2.82 6.11
CA GLU A 397 12.27 -3.15 5.00
C GLU A 397 10.87 -3.53 5.45
N ARG A 398 10.76 -4.47 6.38
CA ARG A 398 9.46 -4.84 6.93
C ARG A 398 8.77 -3.63 7.55
N PHE A 399 9.51 -2.81 8.29
CA PHE A 399 8.99 -1.59 8.91
C PHE A 399 8.42 -0.65 7.85
N LEU A 400 9.18 -0.35 6.78
CA LEU A 400 8.70 0.57 5.75
C LEU A 400 7.43 0.02 5.08
N ARG A 401 7.41 -1.28 4.75
CA ARG A 401 6.23 -1.93 4.15
C ARG A 401 5.01 -1.86 5.08
N GLU A 402 5.18 -2.13 6.36
CA GLU A 402 4.11 -2.02 7.37
C GLU A 402 3.63 -0.58 7.53
N ALA A 403 4.55 0.39 7.60
CA ALA A 403 4.20 1.80 7.69
C ALA A 403 3.44 2.29 6.44
N LEU A 404 3.86 1.87 5.24
CA LEU A 404 3.22 2.26 3.98
C LEU A 404 1.87 1.59 3.76
N ALA A 405 1.53 0.53 4.49
CA ALA A 405 0.16 -0.01 4.48
C ALA A 405 -0.85 1.00 5.07
N ASP A 406 -0.43 1.80 6.06
CA ASP A 406 -1.31 2.69 6.83
C ASP A 406 -1.06 4.19 6.60
N ARG A 407 0.16 4.55 6.21
CA ARG A 407 0.56 5.94 5.94
C ARG A 407 -0.32 6.63 4.89
N PRO A 408 -0.69 6.01 3.75
CA PRO A 408 -1.60 6.62 2.79
C PRO A 408 -2.92 7.02 3.43
N HIS A 409 -3.43 6.19 4.34
CA HIS A 409 -4.67 6.48 5.05
C HIS A 409 -4.51 7.72 5.94
N LEU A 410 -3.47 7.80 6.78
CA LEU A 410 -3.22 8.96 7.64
C LEU A 410 -3.06 10.27 6.84
N VAL A 411 -2.29 10.24 5.76
CA VAL A 411 -2.09 11.39 4.87
C VAL A 411 -3.42 11.82 4.26
N TRP A 412 -4.22 10.88 3.76
CA TRP A 412 -5.54 11.18 3.21
C TRP A 412 -6.47 11.86 4.22
N ARG A 413 -6.51 11.42 5.49
CA ARG A 413 -7.34 12.08 6.53
C ARG A 413 -6.88 13.52 6.77
N ALA A 414 -5.58 13.75 6.80
CA ALA A 414 -5.03 15.10 6.99
C ALA A 414 -5.37 16.05 5.83
N LEU A 415 -5.30 15.55 4.59
CA LEU A 415 -5.69 16.33 3.41
C LEU A 415 -7.19 16.63 3.42
N LEU A 416 -8.04 15.67 3.79
CA LEU A 416 -9.48 15.89 3.90
C LEU A 416 -9.83 16.92 4.99
N ASP A 417 -9.19 16.85 6.17
CA ASP A 417 -9.38 17.86 7.23
C ASP A 417 -9.07 19.28 6.73
N THR A 418 -8.11 19.42 5.82
CA THR A 418 -7.74 20.70 5.19
C THR A 418 -8.69 21.09 4.07
N GLU A 419 -8.88 20.24 3.06
CA GLU A 419 -9.56 20.61 1.81
C GLU A 419 -11.08 20.45 1.87
N VAL A 420 -11.59 19.50 2.65
CA VAL A 420 -13.04 19.25 2.78
C VAL A 420 -13.64 20.09 3.91
N PHE A 421 -12.93 20.20 5.04
CA PHE A 421 -13.47 20.83 6.25
C PHE A 421 -12.81 22.16 6.63
N ALA A 422 -11.72 22.56 5.96
CA ALA A 422 -10.99 23.80 6.25
C ALA A 422 -10.61 23.95 7.74
N LEU A 423 -10.28 22.85 8.43
CA LEU A 423 -9.95 22.85 9.86
C LEU A 423 -8.53 23.33 10.15
N GLN A 424 -7.69 23.35 9.14
CA GLN A 424 -6.28 23.73 9.23
C GLN A 424 -5.78 24.20 7.86
N ASP A 425 -4.73 25.00 7.83
CA ASP A 425 -4.04 25.36 6.59
C ASP A 425 -3.09 24.24 6.11
N PRO A 426 -2.61 24.30 4.85
CA PRO A 426 -1.67 23.31 4.32
C PRO A 426 -0.38 23.16 5.13
N VAL A 427 0.15 24.24 5.71
CA VAL A 427 1.40 24.19 6.49
C VAL A 427 1.20 23.41 7.78
N THR A 428 0.09 23.66 8.48
CA THR A 428 -0.33 22.96 9.69
C THR A 428 -0.62 21.50 9.40
N CYS A 429 -1.24 21.19 8.25
CA CYS A 429 -1.45 19.83 7.78
C CYS A 429 -0.12 19.06 7.66
N MET A 430 0.85 19.62 6.93
CA MET A 430 2.17 19.01 6.75
C MET A 430 2.91 18.84 8.09
N ALA A 431 2.83 19.83 8.98
CA ALA A 431 3.42 19.76 10.31
C ALA A 431 2.79 18.67 11.18
N ARG A 432 1.46 18.52 11.17
CA ARG A 432 0.75 17.44 11.90
C ARG A 432 0.97 16.06 11.30
N LEU A 433 1.34 15.97 10.03
CA LEU A 433 1.84 14.73 9.44
C LEU A 433 3.30 14.44 9.82
N GLY A 434 3.99 15.37 10.49
CA GLY A 434 5.42 15.24 10.79
C GLY A 434 6.30 15.32 9.54
N LEU A 435 5.80 15.96 8.48
CA LEU A 435 6.51 16.10 7.21
C LEU A 435 7.35 17.37 7.17
N THR A 436 8.60 17.20 6.76
CA THR A 436 9.59 18.28 6.63
C THR A 436 10.29 18.17 5.28
N THR A 437 10.82 19.28 4.79
CA THR A 437 11.64 19.30 3.58
C THR A 437 13.00 19.91 3.89
N THR A 438 14.01 19.52 3.12
CA THR A 438 15.35 20.09 3.23
C THR A 438 15.34 21.61 2.98
N ARG A 439 14.44 22.08 2.11
CA ARG A 439 14.11 23.51 1.94
C ARG A 439 12.65 23.76 2.31
N PRO A 440 12.33 24.53 3.36
CA PRO A 440 10.95 24.76 3.79
C PRO A 440 10.00 25.31 2.71
N GLY A 441 10.55 26.06 1.73
CA GLY A 441 9.79 26.59 0.60
C GLY A 441 9.21 25.54 -0.34
N ASP A 442 9.63 24.28 -0.24
CA ASP A 442 9.13 23.18 -1.09
C ASP A 442 7.83 22.57 -0.54
N LEU A 443 7.50 22.79 0.74
CA LEU A 443 6.31 22.21 1.38
C LEU A 443 4.99 22.48 0.62
N PRO A 444 4.70 23.71 0.15
CA PRO A 444 3.47 23.97 -0.62
C PRO A 444 3.40 23.17 -1.92
N LEU A 445 4.55 22.88 -2.54
CA LEU A 445 4.61 22.09 -3.76
C LEU A 445 4.35 20.61 -3.46
N VAL A 446 5.01 20.06 -2.44
CA VAL A 446 4.75 18.68 -2.00
C VAL A 446 3.29 18.49 -1.62
N TYR A 447 2.72 19.43 -0.86
CA TYR A 447 1.31 19.43 -0.49
C TYR A 447 0.41 19.33 -1.73
N ARG A 448 0.66 20.15 -2.75
CA ARG A 448 -0.09 20.11 -4.02
C ARG A 448 0.01 18.76 -4.73
N HIS A 449 1.16 18.10 -4.69
CA HIS A 449 1.30 16.76 -5.25
C HIS A 449 0.54 15.71 -4.44
N LEU A 450 0.54 15.80 -3.11
CA LEU A 450 -0.25 14.89 -2.27
C LEU A 450 -1.75 14.96 -2.60
N LEU A 451 -2.27 16.14 -2.96
CA LEU A 451 -3.66 16.29 -3.41
C LEU A 451 -3.99 15.55 -4.72
N THR A 452 -2.98 15.19 -5.53
CA THR A 452 -3.17 14.48 -6.80
C THR A 452 -3.38 12.97 -6.63
N LEU A 453 -2.98 12.39 -5.49
CA LEU A 453 -3.01 10.94 -5.25
C LEU A 453 -4.44 10.39 -5.09
N GLY A 454 -5.35 11.20 -4.56
CA GLY A 454 -6.72 10.78 -4.24
C GLY A 454 -6.82 9.81 -3.06
N ALA A 455 -7.97 9.17 -2.91
CA ALA A 455 -8.21 8.20 -1.85
C ALA A 455 -7.33 6.95 -2.04
N PRO A 456 -6.74 6.40 -0.97
CA PRO A 456 -5.90 5.21 -1.06
C PRO A 456 -6.65 4.00 -1.66
N PRO A 457 -6.06 3.27 -2.62
CA PRO A 457 -6.71 2.13 -3.28
C PRO A 457 -6.82 0.89 -2.37
N GLY A 458 -5.89 0.77 -1.41
CA GLY A 458 -5.88 -0.31 -0.42
C GLY A 458 -7.01 -0.21 0.60
N VAL A 459 -7.42 -1.34 1.16
CA VAL A 459 -8.32 -1.39 2.31
C VAL A 459 -7.66 -2.24 3.38
N HIS A 460 -7.30 -1.60 4.48
CA HIS A 460 -6.89 -2.29 5.69
C HIS A 460 -8.13 -2.54 6.55
N VAL A 461 -8.39 -3.83 6.85
CA VAL A 461 -9.62 -4.31 7.48
C VAL A 461 -9.23 -5.10 8.73
N ASP A 462 -9.53 -4.57 9.91
CA ASP A 462 -9.23 -5.17 11.21
C ASP A 462 -10.42 -5.02 12.17
N ASP A 463 -10.47 -5.80 13.25
CA ASP A 463 -11.53 -5.72 14.24
C ASP A 463 -11.51 -4.38 15.02
N SER A 464 -10.38 -3.66 14.98
CA SER A 464 -10.24 -2.31 15.54
C SER A 464 -10.85 -1.20 14.68
N GLU A 465 -11.37 -1.49 13.48
CA GLU A 465 -12.04 -0.48 12.65
C GLU A 465 -13.22 0.14 13.40
N VAL A 466 -13.38 1.46 13.31
CA VAL A 466 -14.51 2.18 13.87
C VAL A 466 -15.56 2.42 12.78
N VAL A 467 -16.78 1.98 13.04
CA VAL A 467 -17.93 2.14 12.15
C VAL A 467 -18.83 3.27 12.64
N THR A 468 -19.05 4.27 11.79
CA THR A 468 -19.91 5.44 12.04
C THR A 468 -20.78 5.77 10.82
N GLY A 469 -21.70 6.72 10.96
CA GLY A 469 -22.67 7.12 9.94
C GLY A 469 -24.06 6.50 10.19
N VAL A 470 -24.75 6.12 9.12
CA VAL A 470 -26.11 5.55 9.15
C VAL A 470 -26.11 4.18 8.51
N LEU A 471 -26.34 3.14 9.31
CA LEU A 471 -26.61 1.80 8.83
C LEU A 471 -28.06 1.73 8.35
N ALA A 472 -28.23 1.91 7.05
CA ALA A 472 -29.51 1.78 6.37
C ALA A 472 -29.97 0.31 6.32
N LEU A 473 -31.16 0.05 6.84
CA LEU A 473 -31.77 -1.27 6.94
C LEU A 473 -32.98 -1.34 5.99
N PRO A 474 -33.00 -2.27 5.02
CA PRO A 474 -34.07 -2.32 4.03
C PRO A 474 -35.39 -2.78 4.64
N VAL A 475 -36.46 -2.08 4.26
CA VAL A 475 -37.85 -2.46 4.56
C VAL A 475 -38.37 -3.37 3.45
N ALA A 476 -38.89 -4.54 3.80
CA ALA A 476 -39.50 -5.51 2.90
C ALA A 476 -40.93 -5.83 3.37
N GLY A 477 -41.92 -5.16 2.78
CA GLY A 477 -43.31 -5.24 3.25
C GLY A 477 -43.47 -4.55 4.60
N ALA A 478 -43.89 -5.31 5.63
CA ALA A 478 -44.01 -4.80 7.01
C ALA A 478 -42.76 -5.04 7.85
N ASP A 479 -41.75 -5.75 7.32
CA ASP A 479 -40.54 -6.12 8.06
C ASP A 479 -39.37 -5.22 7.67
N VAL A 480 -38.44 -5.05 8.61
CA VAL A 480 -37.08 -4.56 8.36
C VAL A 480 -36.13 -5.75 8.39
N VAL A 481 -35.22 -5.81 7.42
CA VAL A 481 -34.21 -6.86 7.33
C VAL A 481 -32.92 -6.38 7.99
N VAL A 482 -32.54 -7.04 9.08
CA VAL A 482 -31.39 -6.70 9.91
C VAL A 482 -30.29 -7.74 9.73
N PRO A 483 -29.05 -7.37 9.36
CA PRO A 483 -27.95 -8.32 9.24
C PRO A 483 -27.49 -8.79 10.64
N VAL A 484 -27.53 -10.08 10.91
CA VAL A 484 -27.10 -10.69 12.20
C VAL A 484 -25.79 -11.46 12.09
N ASP A 485 -25.26 -11.59 10.88
CA ASP A 485 -23.88 -12.00 10.60
C ASP A 485 -23.30 -11.03 9.57
N THR A 486 -22.14 -10.48 9.89
CA THR A 486 -21.47 -9.48 9.06
C THR A 486 -20.41 -10.10 8.14
N GLY A 487 -20.13 -11.42 8.27
CA GLY A 487 -19.30 -12.23 7.38
C GLY A 487 -17.82 -11.81 7.33
N ARG A 488 -16.96 -12.64 6.70
CA ARG A 488 -15.52 -12.34 6.52
C ARG A 488 -15.11 -11.99 5.09
N GLY A 489 -15.99 -12.14 4.11
CA GLY A 489 -15.65 -11.81 2.73
C GLY A 489 -16.86 -11.86 1.81
N LEU A 490 -16.89 -10.91 0.88
CA LEU A 490 -17.85 -10.93 -0.20
C LEU A 490 -17.25 -11.74 -1.35
N GLY A 491 -17.99 -12.77 -1.80
CA GLY A 491 -17.64 -13.49 -3.03
C GLY A 491 -17.48 -12.52 -4.23
N PRO A 492 -16.91 -13.01 -5.35
CA PRO A 492 -16.57 -12.16 -6.50
C PRO A 492 -17.75 -11.29 -6.93
N VAL A 493 -17.47 -10.02 -7.21
CA VAL A 493 -18.46 -9.09 -7.77
C VAL A 493 -18.80 -9.58 -9.18
N PRO A 494 -20.10 -9.66 -9.56
CA PRO A 494 -20.48 -10.02 -10.93
C PRO A 494 -19.80 -9.12 -11.97
N PRO A 495 -19.66 -9.58 -13.23
CA PRO A 495 -19.16 -8.75 -14.30
C PRO A 495 -20.03 -7.50 -14.48
N GLY A 496 -19.39 -6.40 -14.89
CA GLY A 496 -20.05 -5.11 -15.04
C GLY A 496 -21.11 -5.10 -16.15
N VAL A 497 -22.27 -4.49 -15.87
CA VAL A 497 -23.39 -4.27 -16.80
C VAL A 497 -23.33 -2.91 -17.50
N GLY A 498 -22.41 -2.03 -17.08
CA GLY A 498 -22.25 -0.68 -17.61
C GLY A 498 -21.09 0.08 -16.97
N GLY A 499 -20.98 1.37 -17.26
CA GLY A 499 -19.92 2.23 -16.73
C GLY A 499 -20.42 3.63 -16.36
N LEU A 500 -19.83 4.20 -15.31
CA LEU A 500 -19.99 5.59 -14.86
C LEU A 500 -18.62 6.10 -14.42
N ASP A 501 -18.12 7.22 -14.95
CA ASP A 501 -16.84 7.76 -14.48
C ASP A 501 -17.00 8.45 -13.12
N ALA A 502 -16.85 7.65 -12.07
CA ALA A 502 -16.97 8.10 -10.69
C ALA A 502 -15.60 8.40 -10.04
N THR A 503 -14.52 8.42 -10.82
CA THR A 503 -13.16 8.56 -10.27
C THR A 503 -12.92 9.92 -9.61
N ALA A 504 -13.67 10.95 -9.99
CA ALA A 504 -13.66 12.26 -9.35
C ALA A 504 -14.21 12.23 -7.91
N ALA A 505 -15.03 11.23 -7.54
CA ALA A 505 -15.56 11.08 -6.18
C ALA A 505 -14.47 10.79 -5.12
N LEU A 506 -13.29 10.36 -5.57
CA LEU A 506 -12.16 9.96 -4.73
C LEU A 506 -10.98 10.94 -4.83
N ARG A 507 -11.20 12.15 -5.36
CA ARG A 507 -10.14 13.14 -5.63
C ARG A 507 -10.44 14.47 -4.95
N LEU A 508 -9.40 15.15 -4.48
CA LEU A 508 -9.50 16.52 -3.96
C LEU A 508 -9.34 17.54 -5.10
N LEU A 509 -8.42 17.31 -6.03
CA LEU A 509 -8.26 18.16 -7.21
C LEU A 509 -9.27 17.78 -8.31
N GLY A 510 -10.08 18.75 -8.72
CA GLY A 510 -11.12 18.56 -9.73
C GLY A 510 -12.29 17.68 -9.27
N GLY A 511 -12.30 17.29 -7.99
CA GLY A 511 -13.40 16.57 -7.36
C GLY A 511 -14.54 17.49 -6.94
N PRO A 512 -15.59 16.94 -6.31
CA PRO A 512 -16.68 17.75 -5.77
C PRO A 512 -16.13 18.69 -4.67
N VAL A 513 -16.62 19.93 -4.63
CA VAL A 513 -16.41 20.81 -3.48
C VAL A 513 -17.59 20.58 -2.54
N PRO A 514 -17.39 19.90 -1.39
CA PRO A 514 -18.45 19.75 -0.41
C PRO A 514 -18.82 21.13 0.14
N ASP A 515 -20.11 21.31 0.40
CA ASP A 515 -20.59 22.46 1.15
C ASP A 515 -20.05 22.37 2.59
N PRO A 516 -19.34 23.38 3.10
CA PRO A 516 -18.80 23.37 4.45
C PRO A 516 -19.90 23.34 5.53
N GLY A 517 -21.15 23.67 5.16
CA GLY A 517 -22.30 23.44 6.02
C GLY A 517 -22.53 21.94 6.22
N HIS A 518 -22.17 21.45 7.40
CA HIS A 518 -22.38 20.07 7.88
C HIS A 518 -23.68 19.46 7.34
N ARG A 519 -23.55 18.49 6.43
CA ARG A 519 -24.71 17.81 5.86
C ARG A 519 -24.94 16.48 6.59
N PRO A 520 -26.19 16.18 6.99
CA PRO A 520 -26.47 15.00 7.80
C PRO A 520 -26.13 13.71 7.04
N PRO A 521 -25.80 12.62 7.76
CA PRO A 521 -25.53 11.31 7.18
C PRO A 521 -26.75 10.63 6.54
N TRP A 522 -27.90 11.30 6.58
CA TRP A 522 -29.16 10.88 6.00
C TRP A 522 -29.82 12.04 5.28
N GLN A 523 -30.24 11.83 4.04
CA GLN A 523 -31.01 12.79 3.25
C GLN A 523 -32.13 12.07 2.50
N GLN A 524 -33.25 12.76 2.34
CA GLN A 524 -34.42 12.25 1.66
C GLN A 524 -34.94 13.29 0.66
N TRP A 525 -35.34 12.79 -0.51
CA TRP A 525 -35.87 13.50 -1.66
C TRP A 525 -37.09 12.74 -2.20
N ALA A 526 -37.66 13.22 -3.32
CA ALA A 526 -38.66 12.47 -4.06
C ALA A 526 -37.97 11.44 -4.97
N GLY A 527 -38.21 10.15 -4.75
CA GLY A 527 -37.69 9.09 -5.63
C GLY A 527 -37.87 7.68 -5.06
N GLY A 528 -37.61 6.67 -5.89
CA GLY A 528 -37.82 5.26 -5.55
C GLY A 528 -36.55 4.49 -5.17
N ALA A 529 -35.37 5.06 -5.41
CA ALA A 529 -34.09 4.41 -5.08
C ALA A 529 -33.42 5.01 -3.83
N HIS A 530 -32.71 4.17 -3.08
CA HIS A 530 -31.85 4.60 -1.97
C HIS A 530 -30.37 4.39 -2.34
N ALA A 531 -29.56 5.44 -2.21
CA ALA A 531 -28.12 5.36 -2.34
C ALA A 531 -27.44 5.19 -0.97
N VAL A 532 -26.55 4.22 -0.85
CA VAL A 532 -25.70 3.99 0.32
C VAL A 532 -24.25 4.17 -0.10
N VAL A 533 -23.56 5.10 0.54
CA VAL A 533 -22.11 5.26 0.41
C VAL A 533 -21.43 4.50 1.54
N VAL A 534 -20.42 3.69 1.22
CA VAL A 534 -19.53 3.09 2.23
C VAL A 534 -18.11 3.58 1.97
N ALA A 535 -17.54 4.34 2.89
CA ALA A 535 -16.24 4.99 2.73
C ALA A 535 -15.22 4.53 3.78
N GLY A 536 -13.96 4.93 3.59
CA GLY A 536 -12.87 4.63 4.53
C GLY A 536 -12.77 5.55 5.74
N CYS A 537 -13.42 6.70 5.72
CA CYS A 537 -13.58 7.57 6.88
C CYS A 537 -14.81 8.46 6.66
N GLU A 538 -15.25 9.17 7.69
CA GLU A 538 -16.43 10.06 7.57
C GLU A 538 -16.19 11.20 6.57
N ALA A 539 -14.97 11.73 6.53
CA ALA A 539 -14.58 12.78 5.60
C ALA A 539 -14.69 12.34 4.14
N GLU A 540 -14.23 11.13 3.83
CA GLU A 540 -14.37 10.51 2.52
C GLU A 540 -15.84 10.22 2.19
N ALA A 541 -16.63 9.79 3.18
CA ALA A 541 -18.06 9.57 3.02
C ALA A 541 -18.79 10.87 2.64
N VAL A 542 -18.42 12.00 3.26
CA VAL A 542 -18.94 13.34 2.93
C VAL A 542 -18.55 13.75 1.51
N LEU A 543 -17.30 13.50 1.10
CA LEU A 543 -16.80 13.79 -0.25
C LEU A 543 -17.57 13.00 -1.31
N ILE A 544 -17.72 11.68 -1.14
CA ILE A 544 -18.46 10.82 -2.06
C ILE A 544 -19.95 11.21 -2.07
N ALA A 545 -20.54 11.49 -0.91
CA ALA A 545 -21.93 11.95 -0.83
C ALA A 545 -22.15 13.29 -1.57
N ALA A 546 -21.14 14.18 -1.57
CA ALA A 546 -21.19 15.40 -2.36
C ALA A 546 -21.17 15.10 -3.87
N TRP A 547 -20.32 14.19 -4.30
CA TRP A 547 -20.29 13.73 -5.69
C TRP A 547 -21.63 13.10 -6.12
N VAL A 548 -22.23 12.23 -5.30
CA VAL A 548 -23.53 11.61 -5.61
C VAL A 548 -24.60 12.67 -5.85
N ARG A 549 -24.62 13.73 -5.03
CA ARG A 549 -25.60 14.82 -5.18
C ARG A 549 -25.44 15.61 -6.46
N THR A 550 -24.21 15.82 -6.92
CA THR A 550 -23.95 16.56 -8.17
C THR A 550 -24.19 15.72 -9.42
N HIS A 551 -24.25 14.38 -9.27
CA HIS A 551 -24.43 13.43 -10.38
C HIS A 551 -25.73 12.60 -10.25
N LEU A 552 -26.76 13.13 -9.56
CA LEU A 552 -28.01 12.40 -9.33
C LEU A 552 -28.66 11.94 -10.63
N ASP A 553 -28.62 12.75 -11.69
CA ASP A 553 -29.24 12.42 -12.98
C ASP A 553 -28.52 11.27 -13.68
N GLU A 554 -27.18 11.27 -13.68
CA GLU A 554 -26.37 10.19 -14.26
C GLU A 554 -26.53 8.89 -13.48
N ILE A 555 -26.54 8.98 -12.14
CA ILE A 555 -26.77 7.85 -11.26
C ILE A 555 -28.20 7.32 -11.44
N ALA A 556 -29.20 8.19 -11.58
CA ALA A 556 -30.58 7.82 -11.83
C ALA A 556 -30.74 7.11 -13.19
N ALA A 557 -30.05 7.59 -14.23
CA ALA A 557 -30.02 6.92 -15.53
C ALA A 557 -29.41 5.52 -15.43
N ALA A 558 -28.30 5.36 -14.73
CA ALA A 558 -27.66 4.06 -14.48
C ALA A 558 -28.52 3.12 -13.63
N ALA A 559 -29.23 3.67 -12.64
CA ALA A 559 -30.14 2.96 -11.74
C ALA A 559 -31.52 2.66 -12.36
N GLY A 560 -31.82 3.25 -13.52
CA GLY A 560 -33.13 3.20 -14.19
C GLY A 560 -34.26 3.94 -13.46
N GLY A 561 -33.96 4.87 -12.55
CA GLY A 561 -34.96 5.59 -11.75
C GLY A 561 -34.35 6.61 -10.78
N PRO A 562 -35.14 7.59 -10.29
CA PRO A 562 -34.63 8.67 -9.45
C PRO A 562 -34.17 8.20 -8.07
N VAL A 563 -33.04 8.74 -7.61
CA VAL A 563 -32.54 8.55 -6.25
C VAL A 563 -33.33 9.40 -5.27
N GLY A 564 -34.16 8.76 -4.45
CA GLY A 564 -35.04 9.39 -3.48
C GLY A 564 -34.43 9.54 -2.08
N SER A 565 -33.30 8.91 -1.80
CA SER A 565 -32.61 9.11 -0.52
C SER A 565 -31.14 8.70 -0.59
N LEU A 566 -30.34 9.23 0.33
CA LEU A 566 -28.92 8.96 0.47
C LEU A 566 -28.56 8.76 1.94
N SER A 567 -27.81 7.70 2.22
CA SER A 567 -27.12 7.50 3.49
C SER A 567 -25.64 7.26 3.27
N TRP A 568 -24.83 7.44 4.31
CA TRP A 568 -23.44 7.04 4.27
C TRP A 568 -22.97 6.35 5.54
N LEU A 569 -21.99 5.47 5.38
CA LEU A 569 -21.26 4.74 6.41
C LEU A 569 -19.77 4.96 6.23
N ALA A 570 -19.05 5.07 7.33
CA ALA A 570 -17.59 5.01 7.36
C ALA A 570 -17.15 3.74 8.08
N SER A 571 -16.15 3.05 7.53
CA SER A 571 -15.43 1.94 8.18
C SER A 571 -13.95 2.35 8.23
N ASP A 572 -13.56 2.92 9.36
CA ASP A 572 -12.29 3.64 9.50
C ASP A 572 -11.32 2.88 10.41
N ILE A 573 -10.25 2.37 9.79
CA ILE A 573 -9.10 1.78 10.49
C ILE A 573 -8.23 2.84 11.17
N ALA A 574 -8.29 4.08 10.71
CA ALA A 574 -7.49 5.21 11.18
C ALA A 574 -8.37 6.46 11.38
N PRO A 575 -9.29 6.47 12.38
CA PRO A 575 -10.14 7.63 12.72
C PRO A 575 -9.35 8.72 13.44
N VAL A 576 -8.30 9.19 12.77
CA VAL A 576 -7.37 10.23 13.21
C VAL A 576 -7.77 11.63 12.74
N GLY A 577 -8.64 11.70 11.72
CA GLY A 577 -9.17 12.94 11.16
C GLY A 577 -10.44 13.42 11.87
N HIS A 578 -11.06 14.44 11.28
CA HIS A 578 -12.33 14.96 11.73
C HIS A 578 -13.46 13.96 11.51
N LEU A 579 -14.27 13.79 12.57
CA LEU A 579 -15.45 12.93 12.57
C LEU A 579 -16.69 13.83 12.66
N PRO A 580 -17.22 14.33 11.53
CA PRO A 580 -18.37 15.23 11.52
C PRO A 580 -19.60 14.65 12.24
N GLN A 581 -19.83 13.35 12.16
CA GLN A 581 -20.96 12.65 12.78
C GLN A 581 -20.56 11.98 14.10
N ALA A 582 -19.38 11.35 14.14
CA ALA A 582 -18.83 10.64 15.30
C ALA A 582 -19.87 9.77 16.03
N SER A 583 -20.77 9.12 15.30
CA SER A 583 -21.82 8.26 15.85
C SER A 583 -22.31 7.28 14.79
N LEU A 584 -22.84 6.14 15.23
CA LEU A 584 -23.49 5.15 14.36
C LEU A 584 -24.98 5.09 14.66
N ARG A 585 -25.80 5.27 13.63
CA ARG A 585 -27.26 5.21 13.72
C ARG A 585 -27.83 4.10 12.86
N THR A 586 -28.99 3.56 13.21
CA THR A 586 -29.78 2.71 12.31
C THR A 586 -31.00 3.45 11.77
N ALA A 587 -31.27 3.26 10.48
CA ALA A 587 -32.45 3.81 9.82
C ALA A 587 -33.14 2.73 9.00
N ALA A 588 -34.45 2.55 9.20
CA ALA A 588 -35.26 1.72 8.31
C ALA A 588 -35.56 2.50 7.03
N VAL A 589 -35.33 1.89 5.88
CA VAL A 589 -35.42 2.55 4.57
C VAL A 589 -36.31 1.75 3.63
N ALA A 590 -37.43 2.36 3.23
CA ALA A 590 -38.28 1.84 2.17
C ALA A 590 -37.84 2.43 0.82
N ALA A 591 -37.34 1.57 -0.06
CA ALA A 591 -36.95 1.91 -1.43
C ALA A 591 -37.06 0.67 -2.32
N ASP A 592 -37.51 0.88 -3.56
CA ASP A 592 -37.69 -0.21 -4.54
C ASP A 592 -36.35 -0.69 -5.10
N ARG A 593 -35.34 0.18 -5.07
CA ARG A 593 -34.00 -0.08 -5.59
C ARG A 593 -32.94 0.47 -4.64
N TRP A 594 -31.82 -0.23 -4.58
CA TRP A 594 -30.69 0.17 -3.77
C TRP A 594 -29.45 0.35 -4.63
N LEU A 595 -28.68 1.37 -4.32
CA LEU A 595 -27.39 1.67 -4.93
C LEU A 595 -26.33 1.60 -3.84
N LEU A 596 -25.25 0.86 -4.06
CA LEU A 596 -24.13 0.76 -3.13
C LEU A 596 -22.87 1.29 -3.80
N LEU A 597 -22.40 2.43 -3.32
CA LEU A 597 -21.26 3.15 -3.87
C LEU A 597 -20.06 3.03 -2.92
N THR A 598 -18.96 2.44 -3.41
CA THR A 598 -17.72 2.29 -2.65
C THR A 598 -16.55 1.93 -3.58
N THR A 599 -15.34 1.76 -3.06
CA THR A 599 -14.20 1.29 -3.85
C THR A 599 -14.28 -0.21 -4.13
N SER A 600 -13.68 -0.68 -5.22
CA SER A 600 -13.68 -2.08 -5.63
C SER A 600 -13.11 -3.01 -4.56
N ALA A 601 -12.09 -2.56 -3.82
CA ALA A 601 -11.53 -3.30 -2.70
C ALA A 601 -12.53 -3.43 -1.54
N ARG A 602 -13.28 -2.38 -1.19
CA ARG A 602 -14.33 -2.44 -0.16
C ARG A 602 -15.50 -3.32 -0.59
N LEU A 603 -15.86 -3.35 -1.89
CA LEU A 603 -16.85 -4.27 -2.44
C LEU A 603 -16.51 -5.75 -2.21
N ARG A 604 -15.23 -6.09 -2.01
CA ARG A 604 -14.77 -7.48 -1.80
C ARG A 604 -14.50 -7.79 -0.33
N HIS A 605 -13.92 -6.83 0.40
CA HIS A 605 -13.30 -7.11 1.70
C HIS A 605 -13.94 -6.38 2.89
N CYS A 606 -14.82 -5.39 2.67
CA CYS A 606 -15.40 -4.61 3.75
C CYS A 606 -16.63 -5.30 4.36
N VAL A 607 -16.60 -5.52 5.67
CA VAL A 607 -17.68 -6.14 6.45
C VAL A 607 -18.95 -5.29 6.50
N THR A 608 -18.81 -3.96 6.57
CA THR A 608 -19.96 -3.05 6.52
C THR A 608 -20.67 -3.11 5.16
N THR A 609 -19.90 -3.21 4.07
CA THR A 609 -20.44 -3.44 2.72
C THR A 609 -21.15 -4.79 2.66
N ALA A 610 -20.57 -5.83 3.28
CA ALA A 610 -21.17 -7.16 3.37
C ALA A 610 -22.53 -7.16 4.07
N ALA A 611 -22.62 -6.47 5.19
CA ALA A 611 -23.84 -6.36 5.98
C ALA A 611 -24.97 -5.70 5.18
N VAL A 612 -24.70 -4.55 4.53
CA VAL A 612 -25.68 -3.85 3.68
C VAL A 612 -26.12 -4.74 2.52
N ARG A 613 -25.16 -5.32 1.79
CA ARG A 613 -25.44 -6.19 0.65
C ARG A 613 -26.31 -7.38 1.01
N THR A 614 -25.99 -8.05 2.12
CA THR A 614 -26.72 -9.23 2.60
C THR A 614 -28.14 -8.85 3.02
N ALA A 615 -28.31 -7.74 3.73
CA ALA A 615 -29.62 -7.26 4.14
C ALA A 615 -30.52 -6.90 2.93
N VAL A 616 -29.99 -6.19 1.94
CA VAL A 616 -30.75 -5.81 0.73
C VAL A 616 -31.11 -7.03 -0.10
N ALA A 617 -30.16 -7.96 -0.30
CA ALA A 617 -30.41 -9.18 -1.04
C ALA A 617 -31.50 -10.02 -0.37
N ALA A 618 -31.43 -10.22 0.95
CA ALA A 618 -32.42 -11.00 1.69
C ALA A 618 -33.78 -10.28 1.85
N ALA A 619 -33.82 -8.96 1.67
CA ALA A 619 -35.08 -8.22 1.51
C ALA A 619 -35.79 -8.51 0.18
N GLY A 620 -35.13 -9.19 -0.77
CA GLY A 620 -35.65 -9.45 -2.10
C GLY A 620 -35.58 -8.22 -3.02
N LEU A 621 -34.72 -7.26 -2.71
CA LEU A 621 -34.59 -6.00 -3.43
C LEU A 621 -33.44 -6.04 -4.43
N SER A 622 -33.58 -5.26 -5.50
CA SER A 622 -32.51 -5.09 -6.51
C SER A 622 -31.42 -4.16 -5.98
N LEU A 623 -30.16 -4.56 -6.15
CA LEU A 623 -28.99 -3.79 -5.72
C LEU A 623 -28.03 -3.53 -6.88
N LEU A 624 -27.75 -2.26 -7.17
CA LEU A 624 -26.72 -1.86 -8.11
C LEU A 624 -25.44 -1.47 -7.35
N HIS A 625 -24.34 -2.15 -7.62
CA HIS A 625 -23.02 -1.74 -7.16
C HIS A 625 -22.39 -0.72 -8.11
N ILE A 626 -21.73 0.28 -7.54
CA ILE A 626 -20.95 1.28 -8.27
C ILE A 626 -19.55 1.33 -7.66
N ALA A 627 -18.54 0.81 -8.38
CA ALA A 627 -17.14 0.87 -7.97
C ALA A 627 -16.52 2.23 -8.36
N LEU A 628 -16.17 3.05 -7.36
CA LEU A 628 -15.75 4.44 -7.57
C LEU A 628 -14.33 4.61 -8.11
N ASP A 629 -13.49 3.59 -7.96
CA ASP A 629 -12.08 3.54 -8.35
C ASP A 629 -11.86 2.95 -9.75
N GLN A 630 -12.93 2.67 -10.49
CA GLN A 630 -12.89 2.10 -11.84
C GLN A 630 -13.51 3.06 -12.86
N ARG A 631 -12.83 3.29 -13.99
CA ARG A 631 -13.30 4.19 -15.07
C ARG A 631 -14.41 3.61 -15.95
N GLY A 632 -14.58 2.28 -15.95
CA GLY A 632 -15.56 1.60 -16.79
C GLY A 632 -15.78 0.16 -16.33
N GLY A 633 -16.92 -0.43 -16.73
CA GLY A 633 -17.34 -1.74 -16.24
C GLY A 633 -17.61 -1.78 -14.73
N ASN A 634 -17.83 -0.62 -14.12
CA ASN A 634 -17.89 -0.43 -12.68
C ASN A 634 -19.30 -0.48 -12.10
N LEU A 635 -20.31 -0.71 -12.95
CA LEU A 635 -21.69 -0.92 -12.55
C LEU A 635 -21.97 -2.41 -12.54
N SER A 636 -22.40 -2.99 -11.42
CA SER A 636 -22.75 -4.42 -11.34
C SER A 636 -24.11 -4.61 -10.69
N LEU A 637 -25.05 -5.22 -11.42
CA LEU A 637 -26.38 -5.51 -10.90
C LEU A 637 -26.37 -6.84 -10.14
N LEU A 638 -26.77 -6.80 -8.87
CA LEU A 638 -27.03 -7.99 -8.09
C LEU A 638 -28.52 -8.31 -8.10
N PRO A 639 -28.90 -9.54 -8.49
CA PRO A 639 -30.28 -9.96 -8.40
C PRO A 639 -30.72 -10.06 -6.92
N PRO A 640 -32.03 -10.01 -6.66
CA PRO A 640 -32.58 -10.37 -5.35
C PRO A 640 -32.00 -11.69 -4.83
N GLY A 641 -31.64 -11.73 -3.55
CA GLY A 641 -31.12 -12.92 -2.90
C GLY A 641 -32.20 -13.83 -2.34
N ASP A 642 -31.78 -14.89 -1.64
CA ASP A 642 -32.67 -15.79 -0.91
C ASP A 642 -33.26 -15.06 0.32
N PRO A 643 -34.60 -14.89 0.40
CA PRO A 643 -35.25 -14.33 1.59
C PRO A 643 -35.03 -15.13 2.88
N ALA A 644 -34.60 -16.40 2.77
CA ALA A 644 -34.31 -17.30 3.88
C ALA A 644 -32.83 -17.30 4.31
N ASP A 645 -32.02 -16.32 3.87
CA ASP A 645 -30.62 -16.19 4.28
C ASP A 645 -30.49 -16.09 5.80
N ARG A 646 -29.85 -17.08 6.43
CA ARG A 646 -29.70 -17.18 7.88
C ARG A 646 -28.81 -16.08 8.48
N ARG A 647 -28.12 -15.32 7.65
CA ARG A 647 -27.27 -14.19 8.06
C ARG A 647 -28.07 -12.92 8.34
N VAL A 648 -29.38 -12.92 8.10
CA VAL A 648 -30.28 -11.81 8.42
C VAL A 648 -31.41 -12.25 9.34
N ARG A 649 -32.04 -11.28 9.99
CA ARG A 649 -33.29 -11.44 10.71
C ARG A 649 -34.32 -10.45 10.18
N ARG A 650 -35.52 -10.94 9.87
CA ARG A 650 -36.69 -10.11 9.57
C ARG A 650 -37.38 -9.74 10.88
N VAL A 651 -37.60 -8.46 11.09
CA VAL A 651 -38.20 -7.91 12.31
C VAL A 651 -39.33 -6.99 11.90
N PRO A 652 -40.55 -7.14 12.43
CA PRO A 652 -41.64 -6.22 12.15
C PRO A 652 -41.21 -4.78 12.42
N ALA A 653 -41.53 -3.85 11.53
CA ALA A 653 -41.00 -2.48 11.56
C ALA A 653 -41.26 -1.78 12.91
N GLU A 654 -42.38 -2.07 13.57
CA GLU A 654 -42.75 -1.54 14.88
C GLU A 654 -41.92 -2.12 16.05
N GLN A 655 -41.23 -3.24 15.83
CA GLN A 655 -40.38 -3.91 16.82
C GLN A 655 -38.89 -3.57 16.67
N VAL A 656 -38.52 -2.96 15.55
CA VAL A 656 -37.13 -2.57 15.27
C VAL A 656 -36.72 -1.46 16.21
N ARG A 657 -35.62 -1.66 16.93
CA ARG A 657 -35.08 -0.63 17.81
C ARG A 657 -34.16 0.29 17.02
N HIS A 658 -34.32 1.60 17.20
CA HIS A 658 -33.35 2.57 16.69
C HIS A 658 -32.11 2.54 17.58
N ALA A 659 -30.95 2.45 16.95
CA ALA A 659 -29.67 2.68 17.60
C ALA A 659 -29.18 4.08 17.28
N ASP A 660 -28.64 4.77 18.29
CA ASP A 660 -27.79 5.95 18.15
C ASP A 660 -26.64 5.77 19.13
N VAL A 661 -25.46 5.41 18.62
CA VAL A 661 -24.29 5.06 19.42
C VAL A 661 -23.24 6.14 19.23
N PRO A 662 -23.07 7.05 20.21
CA PRO A 662 -21.98 8.02 20.19
C PRO A 662 -20.62 7.33 20.05
N GLY A 663 -19.72 7.95 19.29
CA GLY A 663 -18.43 7.39 18.88
C GLY A 663 -18.49 6.24 17.88
N GLY A 664 -19.68 5.77 17.52
CA GLY A 664 -19.84 4.57 16.71
C GLY A 664 -19.49 3.29 17.46
N VAL A 665 -19.21 2.23 16.71
CA VAL A 665 -18.86 0.92 17.24
C VAL A 665 -17.59 0.40 16.62
N PHE A 666 -16.79 -0.36 17.37
CA PHE A 666 -15.76 -1.18 16.76
C PHE A 666 -16.41 -2.22 15.84
N ARG A 667 -15.75 -2.60 14.76
CA ARG A 667 -16.24 -3.60 13.81
C ARG A 667 -16.60 -4.92 14.49
N ALA A 668 -15.78 -5.39 15.44
CA ALA A 668 -16.08 -6.58 16.24
C ALA A 668 -17.41 -6.50 17.02
N GLY A 669 -17.90 -5.27 17.24
CA GLY A 669 -19.15 -4.93 17.93
C GLY A 669 -20.37 -4.74 17.03
N LEU A 670 -20.18 -4.70 15.71
CA LEU A 670 -21.25 -4.38 14.76
C LEU A 670 -22.37 -5.42 14.78
N THR A 671 -22.01 -6.70 14.91
CA THR A 671 -22.96 -7.82 14.99
C THR A 671 -23.82 -7.74 16.26
N GLN A 672 -23.23 -7.35 17.39
CA GLN A 672 -23.95 -7.21 18.66
C GLN A 672 -24.91 -6.02 18.59
N LEU A 673 -24.51 -4.92 17.95
CA LEU A 673 -25.39 -3.79 17.69
C LEU A 673 -26.61 -4.22 16.85
N THR A 674 -26.39 -4.93 15.75
CA THR A 674 -27.48 -5.32 14.86
C THR A 674 -28.41 -6.36 15.49
N LEU A 675 -27.88 -7.29 16.30
CA LEU A 675 -28.69 -8.18 17.13
C LEU A 675 -29.57 -7.42 18.14
N ALA A 676 -29.03 -6.39 18.79
CA ALA A 676 -29.79 -5.55 19.71
C ALA A 676 -30.89 -4.75 19.00
N VAL A 677 -30.61 -4.25 17.79
CA VAL A 677 -31.59 -3.58 16.91
C VAL A 677 -32.72 -4.53 16.51
N ALA A 678 -32.39 -5.80 16.30
CA ALA A 678 -33.35 -6.84 15.96
C ALA A 678 -34.15 -7.39 17.17
N GLY A 679 -34.01 -6.80 18.36
CA GLY A 679 -34.71 -7.24 19.57
C GLY A 679 -34.20 -8.57 20.14
N GLY A 680 -32.95 -8.96 19.85
CA GLY A 680 -32.30 -10.04 20.58
C GLY A 680 -31.99 -9.62 22.03
N ASP A 681 -32.32 -10.48 22.99
CA ASP A 681 -31.84 -10.32 24.37
C ASP A 681 -30.31 -10.52 24.38
N ARG A 682 -29.63 -9.66 25.15
CA ARG A 682 -28.16 -9.55 25.22
C ARG A 682 -27.47 -10.82 25.70
#